data_AF-A6ZN22-F1
#
_entry.id   AF-A6ZN22-F1
#
_cell.length_a   1.000
_cell.length_b   1.000
_cell.length_c   1.000
_cell.angle_alpha   90.00
_cell.angle_beta   90.00
_cell.angle_gamma   90.00
#
_symmetry.space_group_name_H-M   'P 1'
#
loop_
_entity.id
_entity.type
_entity.pdbx_description
1 polymer ?
#
loop_
_entity_poly.entity_id
_entity_poly.type
_entity_poly.pdbx_seq_one_letter_code
_entity_poly.pdbx_strand_id
1 'polypeptide(L)'
;MDFMSPKFSLTDVEYPAWCQDDEVPITMQEIREIFVDLMDKYGFQKSSMENMYQHLMGQLDSRASRTGAQNALVSLHVSYIGGEHANYRKWYFAAQLDLDEEIGFQNMRLHGKARQRNVKMAKKRGVSIKEQIKQWNEKEQEFINNHPKITLTQEQLEDQTNLKSADYKWKLKMKKLTPENMIRQLALYLLCWGEANQVRFAPECLCFIFKCALDYDISTSSSEKTVKSPEYSYLNDVITPLYEFLRGQVYKKDAKGNWKRREKDHKNIIGYDDINQLFWYPEGFERIILNNGERLVDKPLEERYLYFKDVAWSKVFYKTYRETRSWKHCFTNFNRFWIIHFAPFWFFTTFNSPTLYTKNYIQLLNNQPTPQVRLSVIAFGGTIACLVQILATVFEWGFVPREWPGAQHLSSRMIGLLFCLAINLGPSVYVLGFFEWDVHSNLRISCPSSTNHCIFTTFFFAVRPLGGLFRPYLNKDKKHRRYISSQTFTASFPKLTGRSKWFSYGLWVFVYLAKYIESYFFLTLSLRDPIRVLSIMDLSRCQGEYLLGPILCKWQAKITLVLMLLSDLGLFFLDTYLWYIICNCIFSIVLSFSLGTSILTPWKNVYSRLPKRIYSKILATSEMDVKFKAKILISQVWNAIVISMYREHLLSIEHLQRLLFQQVDSLMGDTRTLKSPTFFVAQDDSTFKSMEFFPSNSEAKRRISFFAQSLATPISEPVPVDCMPTFTVLVPHYSEKILLGLKEIIREESPKSKITVLEYLKHLHPTEWECFVKDTKLLSMEKSFLKEAESSHDEDRLEIPDALYDPRSSPLSDHTESRKLPTEDDLIKEKINDLPFSYFGFNSSEPSYTLRTRIWASLRTQTLYRTLSGFMNYSKAIKLLYRIENPSLVSLYRGNNEALENDLENMASRKFRMVVAMQRYAKFNKDEVEATELLLRAYPNMFISYLLEELEQNESEKTYYSCLTNGYAEFDEESGLRKPIFKIRLSGNPILGDGKSDNQNHSIIFYRGEYIQVIDANQDNYLEECLKVRSVLSEFEELELNPTIPYIPGIEYEEEPPPIAIVGSREYIFSENIGVLGDIAAGKEQTFGTLFARTLAEIGGKLHYGHPDFLNGIFMTTRGGLSKAQRGLHLNEDIYAGMNAICRGGKIKHSDYYQCGKGRDLGFGSILNFTTKIGAGMGEQLLSREYYYLGTQLPMDRFLSFFYATSWFPSE
;
A
#
# COMPACT_ATOMS: atom_id res chain seq x y z
N MET A 1 59.40 10.20 11.72
CA MET A 1 58.28 9.50 12.37
C MET A 1 57.16 9.45 11.37
N ASP A 2 57.05 8.32 10.67
CA ASP A 2 56.06 8.14 9.62
C ASP A 2 54.69 7.92 10.25
N PHE A 3 53.79 8.88 10.05
CA PHE A 3 52.38 8.65 10.32
C PHE A 3 51.83 7.76 9.21
N MET A 4 51.57 6.50 9.56
CA MET A 4 50.89 5.55 8.67
C MET A 4 49.60 6.19 8.16
N SER A 5 49.39 6.14 6.84
CA SER A 5 48.06 6.39 6.28
C SER A 5 47.08 5.36 6.84
N PRO A 6 45.84 5.76 7.22
CA PRO A 6 44.82 4.80 7.60
C PRO A 6 44.45 3.99 6.36
N LYS A 7 44.96 2.74 6.29
CA LYS A 7 44.68 1.77 5.22
C LYS A 7 43.33 1.06 5.37
N PHE A 8 42.54 1.44 6.37
CA PHE A 8 41.18 0.94 6.58
C PHE A 8 40.20 2.07 6.33
N SER A 9 39.30 1.90 5.36
CA SER A 9 38.08 2.67 5.35
C SER A 9 37.16 2.15 6.46
N LEU A 10 36.46 3.05 7.15
CA LEU A 10 35.37 2.68 8.05
C LEU A 10 34.19 2.01 7.31
N THR A 11 34.18 2.06 5.98
CA THR A 11 33.16 1.44 5.10
C THR A 11 33.59 0.13 4.43
N ASP A 12 34.77 -0.42 4.75
CA ASP A 12 35.18 -1.76 4.28
C ASP A 12 34.47 -2.92 5.05
N VAL A 13 33.69 -2.61 6.09
CA VAL A 13 32.90 -3.58 6.86
C VAL A 13 31.47 -3.62 6.32
N GLU A 14 30.96 -4.79 5.92
CA GLU A 14 29.64 -4.94 5.26
C GLU A 14 28.43 -4.45 6.09
N TYR A 15 28.54 -4.39 7.43
CA TYR A 15 27.47 -3.95 8.35
C TYR A 15 28.05 -3.13 9.53
N PRO A 16 28.52 -1.90 9.29
CA PRO A 16 29.37 -1.22 10.26
C PRO A 16 28.61 -0.74 11.50
N ALA A 17 27.30 -0.43 11.43
CA ALA A 17 26.57 -0.02 12.64
C ALA A 17 26.24 -1.20 13.57
N TRP A 18 26.23 -2.44 13.06
CA TRP A 18 26.17 -3.63 13.93
C TRP A 18 27.53 -3.92 14.58
N CYS A 19 28.64 -3.64 13.88
CA CYS A 19 29.99 -4.00 14.29
C CYS A 19 30.79 -2.89 15.01
N GLN A 20 30.23 -1.69 15.16
CA GLN A 20 30.91 -0.53 15.77
C GLN A 20 30.78 -0.45 17.30
N ASP A 21 29.75 -1.09 17.89
CA ASP A 21 29.57 -1.10 19.35
C ASP A 21 30.58 -2.08 19.98
N ASP A 22 31.41 -1.63 20.93
CA ASP A 22 32.30 -2.52 21.72
C ASP A 22 31.53 -3.59 22.53
N GLU A 23 30.20 -3.47 22.63
CA GLU A 23 29.26 -4.39 23.29
C GLU A 23 28.27 -5.05 22.30
N VAL A 24 28.72 -5.46 21.09
CA VAL A 24 27.85 -6.26 20.20
C VAL A 24 27.38 -7.52 20.93
N PRO A 25 26.06 -7.81 21.03
CA PRO A 25 25.58 -8.95 21.79
C PRO A 25 25.98 -10.29 21.18
N ILE A 26 26.12 -10.35 19.85
CA ILE A 26 26.46 -11.53 19.05
C ILE A 26 27.19 -11.08 17.79
N THR A 27 28.33 -11.71 17.51
CA THR A 27 29.15 -11.46 16.33
C THR A 27 28.49 -11.97 15.04
N MET A 28 28.84 -11.38 13.90
CA MET A 28 28.36 -11.84 12.59
C MET A 28 28.64 -13.33 12.32
N GLN A 29 29.77 -13.85 12.84
CA GLN A 29 30.13 -15.25 12.68
C GLN A 29 29.16 -16.18 13.43
N GLU A 30 28.87 -15.90 14.71
CA GLU A 30 27.91 -16.67 15.51
C GLU A 30 26.50 -16.62 14.89
N ILE A 31 26.07 -15.47 14.36
CA ILE A 31 24.80 -15.36 13.60
C ILE A 31 24.83 -16.32 12.41
N ARG A 32 25.91 -16.35 11.63
CA ARG A 32 26.05 -17.24 10.47
C ARG A 32 26.07 -18.71 10.86
N GLU A 33 26.73 -19.06 11.96
CA GLU A 33 26.76 -20.43 12.51
C GLU A 33 25.35 -20.90 12.92
N ILE A 34 24.54 -20.03 13.54
CA ILE A 34 23.11 -20.31 13.82
C ILE A 34 22.33 -20.59 12.52
N PHE A 35 22.54 -19.79 11.47
CA PHE A 35 21.88 -20.02 10.17
C PHE A 35 22.31 -21.34 9.51
N VAL A 36 23.58 -21.73 9.62
CA VAL A 36 24.11 -23.00 9.09
C VAL A 36 23.58 -24.20 9.87
N ASP A 37 23.52 -24.13 11.21
CA ASP A 37 22.94 -25.20 12.03
C ASP A 37 21.44 -25.40 11.72
N LEU A 38 20.66 -24.31 11.63
CA LEU A 38 19.25 -24.40 11.23
C LEU A 38 19.08 -24.93 9.79
N MET A 39 19.96 -24.54 8.87
CA MET A 39 19.97 -25.06 7.49
C MET A 39 20.20 -26.56 7.46
N ASP A 40 21.24 -27.06 8.13
CA ASP A 40 21.55 -28.48 8.22
C ASP A 40 20.43 -29.27 8.94
N LYS A 41 19.84 -28.70 9.99
CA LYS A 41 18.79 -29.36 10.79
C LYS A 41 17.50 -29.60 10.01
N TYR A 42 17.06 -28.61 9.25
CA TYR A 42 15.78 -28.65 8.51
C TYR A 42 15.91 -28.94 7.01
N GLY A 43 17.14 -28.97 6.48
CA GLY A 43 17.39 -29.14 5.05
C GLY A 43 16.94 -27.94 4.23
N PHE A 44 17.12 -26.72 4.75
CA PHE A 44 16.92 -25.49 3.98
C PHE A 44 17.97 -25.38 2.87
N GLN A 45 17.64 -24.62 1.82
CA GLN A 45 18.52 -24.40 0.68
C GLN A 45 19.65 -23.45 1.04
N LYS A 46 20.88 -23.76 0.62
CA LYS A 46 22.05 -22.90 0.91
C LYS A 46 21.88 -21.48 0.37
N SER A 47 21.31 -21.34 -0.83
CA SER A 47 21.02 -20.02 -1.43
C SER A 47 19.88 -19.27 -0.73
N SER A 48 18.95 -19.96 -0.07
CA SER A 48 17.88 -19.35 0.72
C SER A 48 18.41 -18.86 2.05
N MET A 49 19.23 -19.70 2.71
CA MET A 49 19.94 -19.38 3.94
C MET A 49 20.77 -18.10 3.81
N GLU A 50 21.65 -18.02 2.80
CA GLU A 50 22.50 -16.83 2.60
C GLU A 50 21.67 -15.56 2.30
N ASN A 51 20.60 -15.69 1.52
CA ASN A 51 19.69 -14.58 1.22
C ASN A 51 18.94 -14.09 2.49
N MET A 52 18.53 -14.99 3.38
CA MET A 52 17.85 -14.65 4.64
C MET A 52 18.82 -14.16 5.72
N TYR A 53 20.06 -14.65 5.74
CA TYR A 53 21.14 -14.12 6.58
C TYR A 53 21.41 -12.64 6.27
N GLN A 54 21.66 -12.31 4.99
CA GLN A 54 21.82 -10.91 4.56
C GLN A 54 20.56 -10.05 4.78
N HIS A 55 19.38 -10.67 4.78
CA HIS A 55 18.13 -9.97 5.09
C HIS A 55 18.07 -9.57 6.57
N LEU A 56 18.39 -10.49 7.48
CA LEU A 56 18.46 -10.21 8.91
C LEU A 56 19.54 -9.16 9.22
N MET A 57 20.75 -9.33 8.68
CA MET A 57 21.86 -8.40 8.90
C MET A 57 21.52 -6.98 8.44
N GLY A 58 20.89 -6.82 7.27
CA GLY A 58 20.43 -5.51 6.79
C GLY A 58 19.34 -4.86 7.65
N GLN A 59 18.54 -5.63 8.38
CA GLN A 59 17.56 -5.10 9.35
C GLN A 59 18.22 -4.74 10.69
N LEU A 60 19.13 -5.58 11.18
CA LEU A 60 19.90 -5.34 12.39
C LEU A 60 20.77 -4.08 12.26
N ASP A 61 21.54 -3.95 11.18
CA ASP A 61 22.36 -2.77 10.90
C ASP A 61 21.52 -1.49 10.73
N SER A 62 20.37 -1.58 10.05
CA SER A 62 19.43 -0.47 9.90
C SER A 62 18.87 0.04 11.24
N ARG A 63 18.67 -0.83 12.24
CA ARG A 63 18.19 -0.43 13.57
C ARG A 63 19.31 -0.07 14.55
N ALA A 64 20.46 -0.71 14.43
CA ALA A 64 21.65 -0.43 15.24
C ALA A 64 22.12 1.01 15.00
N SER A 65 22.05 1.50 13.76
CA SER A 65 22.38 2.89 13.39
C SER A 65 21.48 3.97 14.01
N ARG A 66 20.56 3.63 14.92
CA ARG A 66 19.74 4.57 15.71
C ARG A 66 19.72 4.29 17.21
N THR A 67 19.91 3.04 17.63
CA THR A 67 19.59 2.60 19.01
C THR A 67 20.65 1.71 19.67
N GLY A 68 21.73 1.38 18.96
CA GLY A 68 22.74 0.40 19.39
C GLY A 68 22.32 -1.05 19.14
N ALA A 69 23.30 -1.96 19.05
CA ALA A 69 23.11 -3.35 18.62
C ALA A 69 22.16 -4.15 19.53
N GLN A 70 22.28 -4.01 20.86
CA GLN A 70 21.41 -4.68 21.85
C GLN A 70 19.92 -4.34 21.64
N ASN A 71 19.60 -3.05 21.47
CA ASN A 71 18.22 -2.59 21.28
C ASN A 71 17.69 -2.90 19.88
N ALA A 72 18.56 -2.88 18.87
CA ALA A 72 18.24 -3.32 17.51
C ALA A 72 17.76 -4.77 17.47
N LEU A 73 18.47 -5.69 18.13
CA LEU A 73 18.06 -7.09 18.24
C LEU A 73 16.73 -7.26 18.99
N VAL A 74 16.61 -6.66 20.17
CA VAL A 74 15.40 -6.76 20.99
C VAL A 74 14.19 -6.23 20.22
N SER A 75 14.29 -5.04 19.63
CA SER A 75 13.20 -4.44 18.85
C SER A 75 12.83 -5.28 17.62
N LEU A 76 13.79 -5.93 16.95
CA LEU A 76 13.50 -6.78 15.80
C LEU A 76 12.75 -8.06 16.21
N HIS A 77 13.16 -8.67 17.32
CA HIS A 77 12.42 -9.77 17.94
C HIS A 77 11.01 -9.35 18.38
N VAL A 78 10.84 -8.11 18.86
CA VAL A 78 9.53 -7.52 19.19
C VAL A 78 8.65 -7.39 17.95
N SER A 79 9.18 -6.91 16.82
CA SER A 79 8.40 -6.71 15.58
C SER A 79 7.93 -8.03 14.95
N TYR A 80 8.77 -9.07 14.92
CA TYR A 80 8.43 -10.37 14.30
C TYR A 80 7.66 -11.32 15.25
N ILE A 81 8.12 -11.46 16.50
CA ILE A 81 7.75 -12.59 17.38
C ILE A 81 7.09 -12.13 18.67
N GLY A 82 7.83 -11.36 19.50
CA GLY A 82 7.54 -11.20 20.93
C GLY A 82 6.60 -10.05 21.31
N GLY A 83 6.48 -9.02 20.46
CA GLY A 83 5.81 -7.76 20.78
C GLY A 83 4.29 -7.80 20.66
N GLU A 84 3.60 -6.82 21.25
CA GLU A 84 2.12 -6.79 21.23
C GLU A 84 1.54 -6.71 19.81
N HIS A 85 2.26 -6.04 18.92
CA HIS A 85 1.90 -5.91 17.51
C HIS A 85 2.51 -6.99 16.60
N ALA A 86 3.28 -7.95 17.10
CA ALA A 86 3.80 -9.07 16.31
C ALA A 86 2.66 -9.98 15.80
N ASN A 87 2.73 -10.47 14.55
CA ASN A 87 1.68 -11.38 14.04
C ASN A 87 1.71 -12.72 14.77
N TYR A 88 2.91 -13.23 15.10
CA TYR A 88 3.07 -14.50 15.79
C TYR A 88 2.48 -14.49 17.20
N ARG A 89 2.80 -13.51 18.07
CA ARG A 89 2.15 -13.37 19.40
C ARG A 89 0.63 -13.23 19.28
N LYS A 90 0.15 -12.37 18.37
CA LYS A 90 -1.28 -12.18 18.10
C LYS A 90 -1.96 -13.51 17.75
N TRP A 91 -1.36 -14.28 16.85
CA TRP A 91 -1.83 -15.61 16.46
C TRP A 91 -1.77 -16.62 17.60
N TYR A 92 -0.67 -16.70 18.34
CA TYR A 92 -0.45 -17.64 19.44
C TYR A 92 -1.59 -17.60 20.47
N PHE A 93 -1.96 -16.40 20.93
CA PHE A 93 -3.07 -16.21 21.88
C PHE A 93 -4.46 -16.36 21.24
N ALA A 94 -4.63 -15.94 19.98
CA ALA A 94 -5.88 -16.08 19.23
C ALA A 94 -6.25 -17.56 18.98
N ALA A 95 -5.25 -18.36 18.60
CA ALA A 95 -5.35 -19.79 18.35
C ALA A 95 -5.38 -20.65 19.62
N GLN A 96 -5.13 -20.04 20.80
CA GLN A 96 -5.10 -20.67 22.13
C GLN A 96 -3.97 -21.69 22.32
N LEU A 97 -2.81 -21.47 21.69
CA LEU A 97 -1.65 -22.37 21.84
C LEU A 97 -0.96 -22.25 23.20
N ASP A 98 -1.20 -21.18 23.96
CA ASP A 98 -0.84 -21.11 25.38
C ASP A 98 -1.50 -22.23 26.21
N LEU A 99 -2.73 -22.64 25.84
CA LEU A 99 -3.42 -23.74 26.52
C LEU A 99 -2.97 -25.12 26.03
N ASP A 100 -2.41 -25.23 24.81
CA ASP A 100 -1.79 -26.45 24.31
C ASP A 100 -0.43 -26.70 24.97
N GLU A 101 0.40 -25.66 25.17
CA GLU A 101 1.65 -25.78 25.93
C GLU A 101 1.41 -26.19 27.40
N GLU A 102 0.37 -25.67 28.06
CA GLU A 102 0.15 -25.89 29.50
C GLU A 102 -0.69 -27.14 29.85
N ILE A 103 -1.68 -27.52 29.02
CA ILE A 103 -2.63 -28.61 29.32
C ILE A 103 -2.70 -29.66 28.18
N GLY A 104 -2.28 -29.30 26.96
CA GLY A 104 -2.36 -30.13 25.76
C GLY A 104 -3.76 -30.16 25.11
N PHE A 105 -3.81 -30.07 23.78
CA PHE A 105 -5.04 -30.08 22.96
C PHE A 105 -6.06 -31.17 23.35
N GLN A 106 -5.59 -32.35 23.74
CA GLN A 106 -6.42 -33.49 24.13
C GLN A 106 -7.28 -33.22 25.37
N ASN A 107 -6.82 -32.34 26.27
CA ASN A 107 -7.45 -32.03 27.54
C ASN A 107 -8.18 -30.66 27.51
N MET A 108 -8.00 -29.87 26.43
CA MET A 108 -8.69 -28.60 26.23
C MET A 108 -10.21 -28.75 26.15
N ARG A 109 -10.94 -27.81 26.76
CA ARG A 109 -12.41 -27.75 26.75
C ARG A 109 -12.95 -27.14 25.46
N LEU A 110 -12.89 -27.90 24.36
CA LEU A 110 -13.45 -27.51 23.07
C LEU A 110 -14.99 -27.60 23.02
N HIS A 111 -15.60 -27.23 21.89
CA HIS A 111 -17.05 -27.22 21.68
C HIS A 111 -17.56 -28.32 20.71
N GLY A 112 -18.88 -28.52 20.66
CA GLY A 112 -19.54 -29.36 19.66
C GLY A 112 -19.04 -30.81 19.59
N LYS A 113 -18.79 -31.30 18.37
CA LYS A 113 -18.30 -32.67 18.11
C LYS A 113 -16.91 -32.92 18.70
N ALA A 114 -16.03 -31.90 18.70
CA ALA A 114 -14.70 -31.98 19.31
C ALA A 114 -14.80 -32.30 20.81
N ARG A 115 -15.61 -31.54 21.56
CA ARG A 115 -15.88 -31.77 22.98
C ARG A 115 -16.28 -33.22 23.28
N GLN A 116 -17.25 -33.74 22.53
CA GLN A 116 -17.75 -35.10 22.72
C GLN A 116 -16.69 -36.17 22.41
N ARG A 117 -15.81 -35.91 21.43
CA ARG A 117 -14.70 -36.80 21.08
C ARG A 117 -13.61 -36.80 22.15
N ASN A 118 -13.14 -35.64 22.59
CA ASN A 118 -12.06 -35.56 23.57
C ASN A 118 -12.49 -36.12 24.93
N VAL A 119 -13.75 -35.90 25.35
CA VAL A 119 -14.34 -36.56 26.53
C VAL A 119 -14.37 -38.09 26.39
N LYS A 120 -14.63 -38.65 25.19
CA LYS A 120 -14.56 -40.11 24.95
C LYS A 120 -13.12 -40.62 24.96
N MET A 121 -12.17 -39.88 24.39
CA MET A 121 -10.75 -40.23 24.36
C MET A 121 -10.12 -40.23 25.76
N ALA A 122 -10.38 -39.19 26.57
CA ALA A 122 -9.89 -39.13 27.94
C ALA A 122 -10.44 -40.29 28.80
N LYS A 123 -11.74 -40.61 28.67
CA LYS A 123 -12.34 -41.80 29.29
C LYS A 123 -11.63 -43.10 28.88
N LYS A 124 -11.26 -43.25 27.61
CA LYS A 124 -10.52 -44.44 27.12
C LYS A 124 -9.12 -44.56 27.73
N ARG A 125 -8.50 -43.45 28.14
CA ARG A 125 -7.15 -43.40 28.74
C ARG A 125 -7.14 -43.41 30.28
N GLY A 126 -8.31 -43.46 30.93
CA GLY A 126 -8.41 -43.40 32.39
C GLY A 126 -8.09 -42.03 33.00
N VAL A 127 -8.03 -40.96 32.20
CA VAL A 127 -7.62 -39.61 32.65
C VAL A 127 -8.86 -38.75 32.93
N SER A 128 -8.92 -38.17 34.13
CA SER A 128 -9.97 -37.26 34.54
C SER A 128 -9.66 -35.81 34.12
N ILE A 129 -10.31 -35.35 33.03
CA ILE A 129 -10.18 -33.97 32.53
C ILE A 129 -10.44 -32.93 33.63
N LYS A 130 -11.33 -33.22 34.58
CA LYS A 130 -11.65 -32.31 35.70
C LYS A 130 -10.48 -32.14 36.66
N GLU A 131 -9.76 -33.21 36.97
CA GLU A 131 -8.60 -33.17 37.87
C GLU A 131 -7.42 -32.44 37.24
N GLN A 132 -7.14 -32.65 35.95
CA GLN A 132 -6.09 -31.91 35.24
C GLN A 132 -6.38 -30.41 35.16
N ILE A 133 -7.62 -30.01 34.86
CA ILE A 133 -8.02 -28.59 34.89
C ILE A 133 -7.89 -28.02 36.31
N LYS A 134 -8.22 -28.80 37.35
CA LYS A 134 -8.04 -28.38 38.75
C LYS A 134 -6.56 -28.16 39.09
N GLN A 135 -5.69 -29.09 38.72
CA GLN A 135 -4.23 -28.97 38.91
C GLN A 135 -3.65 -27.78 38.13
N TRP A 136 -4.17 -27.50 36.94
CA TRP A 136 -3.77 -26.32 36.15
C TRP A 136 -4.19 -25.01 36.83
N ASN A 137 -5.44 -24.90 37.29
CA ASN A 137 -5.90 -23.74 38.08
C ASN A 137 -5.06 -23.56 39.35
N GLU A 138 -4.75 -24.64 40.07
CA GLU A 138 -3.92 -24.62 41.28
C GLU A 138 -2.51 -24.10 40.99
N LYS A 139 -1.88 -24.55 39.90
CA LYS A 139 -0.57 -24.04 39.43
C LYS A 139 -0.63 -22.58 38.98
N GLU A 140 -1.70 -22.14 38.33
CA GLU A 140 -1.87 -20.73 37.96
C GLU A 140 -2.02 -19.85 39.21
N GLN A 141 -2.76 -20.32 40.22
CA GLN A 141 -2.96 -19.61 41.47
C GLN A 141 -1.66 -19.56 42.31
N GLU A 142 -0.90 -20.66 42.36
CA GLU A 142 0.45 -20.70 42.94
C GLU A 142 1.41 -19.73 42.22
N PHE A 143 1.39 -19.71 40.88
CA PHE A 143 2.19 -18.79 40.08
C PHE A 143 1.87 -17.32 40.40
N ILE A 144 0.59 -16.97 40.54
CA ILE A 144 0.14 -15.60 40.86
C ILE A 144 0.58 -15.23 42.29
N ASN A 145 0.42 -16.12 43.27
CA ASN A 145 0.86 -15.91 44.65
C ASN A 145 2.39 -15.66 44.72
N ASN A 146 3.18 -16.37 43.91
CA ASN A 146 4.63 -16.19 43.83
C ASN A 146 5.06 -14.91 43.09
N HIS A 147 4.15 -14.21 42.40
CA HIS A 147 4.44 -12.98 41.64
C HIS A 147 3.49 -11.84 42.06
N PRO A 148 3.63 -11.26 43.27
CA PRO A 148 2.67 -10.30 43.85
C PRO A 148 2.54 -8.95 43.13
N LYS A 149 3.31 -8.71 42.05
CA LYS A 149 3.10 -7.59 41.12
C LYS A 149 1.90 -7.81 40.18
N ILE A 150 1.31 -9.01 40.18
CA ILE A 150 0.10 -9.34 39.41
C ILE A 150 -1.13 -8.99 40.25
N THR A 151 -1.56 -7.72 40.21
CA THR A 151 -2.78 -7.28 40.90
C THR A 151 -4.04 -7.71 40.14
N LEU A 152 -4.56 -8.89 40.48
CA LEU A 152 -5.83 -9.41 39.97
C LEU A 152 -6.88 -9.40 41.08
N THR A 153 -8.10 -8.93 40.78
CA THR A 153 -9.22 -9.04 41.74
C THR A 153 -9.71 -10.49 41.85
N GLN A 154 -10.41 -10.84 42.94
CA GLN A 154 -11.02 -12.17 43.12
C GLN A 154 -11.89 -12.57 41.91
N GLU A 155 -12.71 -11.64 41.40
CA GLU A 155 -13.53 -11.84 40.20
C GLU A 155 -12.70 -12.07 38.93
N GLN A 156 -11.51 -11.46 38.82
CA GLN A 156 -10.58 -11.62 37.70
C GLN A 156 -9.75 -12.90 37.76
N LEU A 157 -9.70 -13.56 38.94
CA LEU A 157 -9.13 -14.89 39.15
C LEU A 157 -10.16 -15.99 38.88
N GLU A 158 -11.44 -15.73 39.17
CA GLU A 158 -12.55 -16.62 38.81
C GLU A 158 -12.87 -16.60 37.30
N ASP A 159 -12.51 -15.51 36.59
CA ASP A 159 -12.64 -15.40 35.14
C ASP A 159 -11.55 -16.19 34.38
N GLN A 160 -11.91 -17.42 33.98
CA GLN A 160 -11.14 -18.33 33.11
C GLN A 160 -10.71 -17.75 31.74
N THR A 161 -11.01 -16.48 31.44
CA THR A 161 -10.73 -15.81 30.17
C THR A 161 -9.79 -14.61 30.26
N ASN A 162 -9.27 -14.30 31.46
CA ASN A 162 -8.44 -13.12 31.68
C ASN A 162 -6.99 -13.28 31.17
N LEU A 163 -6.73 -12.80 29.95
CA LEU A 163 -5.40 -12.84 29.29
C LEU A 163 -4.23 -12.17 30.06
N LYS A 164 -4.47 -11.46 31.18
CA LYS A 164 -3.40 -10.78 31.93
C LYS A 164 -2.35 -11.75 32.49
N SER A 165 -2.77 -12.91 33.01
CA SER A 165 -1.83 -13.93 33.51
C SER A 165 -0.99 -14.51 32.37
N ALA A 166 -1.64 -14.83 31.24
CA ALA A 166 -0.99 -15.37 30.05
C ALA A 166 -0.01 -14.37 29.40
N ASP A 167 -0.32 -13.07 29.35
CA ASP A 167 0.62 -12.04 28.90
C ASP A 167 1.83 -11.91 29.84
N TYR A 168 1.61 -11.97 31.15
CA TYR A 168 2.70 -11.92 32.13
C TYR A 168 3.63 -13.14 32.00
N LYS A 169 3.07 -14.35 31.85
CA LYS A 169 3.83 -15.58 31.56
C LYS A 169 4.62 -15.45 30.25
N TRP A 170 4.03 -14.89 29.19
CA TRP A 170 4.69 -14.64 27.91
C TRP A 170 5.86 -13.65 28.06
N LYS A 171 5.66 -12.50 28.72
CA LYS A 171 6.72 -11.52 29.00
C LYS A 171 7.87 -12.15 29.79
N LEU A 172 7.59 -13.01 30.77
CA LEU A 172 8.61 -13.81 31.45
C LEU A 172 9.35 -14.79 30.53
N LYS A 173 8.63 -15.51 29.64
CA LYS A 173 9.23 -16.43 28.64
C LYS A 173 10.18 -15.66 27.72
N MET A 174 9.76 -14.50 27.21
CA MET A 174 10.57 -13.62 26.34
C MET A 174 11.76 -13.00 27.09
N LYS A 175 11.59 -12.54 28.34
CA LYS A 175 12.67 -11.95 29.15
C LYS A 175 13.78 -12.95 29.51
N LYS A 176 13.47 -14.26 29.55
CA LYS A 176 14.45 -15.32 29.82
C LYS A 176 15.32 -15.70 28.61
N LEU A 177 15.00 -15.22 27.41
CA LEU A 177 15.77 -15.53 26.20
C LEU A 177 17.12 -14.82 26.25
N THR A 178 18.21 -15.57 25.99
CA THR A 178 19.50 -14.97 25.65
C THR A 178 19.42 -14.30 24.27
N PRO A 179 20.33 -13.35 23.94
CA PRO A 179 20.43 -12.81 22.58
C PRO A 179 20.49 -13.89 21.50
N GLU A 180 21.18 -15.01 21.79
CA GLU A 180 21.38 -16.14 20.87
C GLU A 180 20.06 -16.82 20.54
N ASN A 181 19.24 -17.07 21.56
CA ASN A 181 17.91 -17.62 21.38
C ASN A 181 16.97 -16.65 20.65
N MET A 182 17.15 -15.32 20.80
CA MET A 182 16.38 -14.35 20.02
C MET A 182 16.78 -14.37 18.53
N ILE A 183 18.08 -14.39 18.23
CA ILE A 183 18.58 -14.50 16.85
C ILE A 183 18.16 -15.84 16.23
N ARG A 184 18.27 -16.94 16.96
CA ARG A 184 17.86 -18.28 16.51
C ARG A 184 16.37 -18.36 16.16
N GLN A 185 15.49 -17.74 16.97
CA GLN A 185 14.07 -17.65 16.64
C GLN A 185 13.79 -16.77 15.40
N LEU A 186 14.48 -15.63 15.26
CA LEU A 186 14.38 -14.76 14.09
C LEU A 186 14.87 -15.48 12.81
N ALA A 187 16.03 -16.12 12.87
CA ALA A 187 16.63 -16.88 11.78
C ALA A 187 15.71 -18.02 11.32
N LEU A 188 15.16 -18.82 12.25
CA LEU A 188 14.23 -19.88 11.93
C LEU A 188 12.93 -19.35 11.29
N TYR A 189 12.38 -18.24 11.79
CA TYR A 189 11.20 -17.60 11.17
C TYR A 189 11.50 -17.14 9.73
N LEU A 190 12.63 -16.48 9.51
CA LEU A 190 13.04 -15.98 8.20
C LEU A 190 13.35 -17.13 7.21
N LEU A 191 14.00 -18.21 7.65
CA LEU A 191 14.21 -19.40 6.82
C LEU A 191 12.88 -20.06 6.40
N CYS A 192 11.96 -20.25 7.36
CA CYS A 192 10.62 -20.77 7.07
C CYS A 192 9.84 -19.89 6.07
N TRP A 193 9.95 -18.57 6.18
CA TRP A 193 9.30 -17.59 5.28
C TRP A 193 10.00 -17.48 3.92
N GLY A 194 11.32 -17.58 3.88
CA GLY A 194 12.16 -17.52 2.69
C GLY A 194 11.79 -18.60 1.68
N GLU A 195 11.50 -19.82 2.13
CA GLU A 195 11.12 -20.96 1.26
C GLU A 195 9.61 -21.21 1.17
N ALA A 196 8.78 -20.38 1.82
CA ALA A 196 7.32 -20.57 1.87
C ALA A 196 6.59 -20.50 0.51
N ASN A 197 7.23 -20.02 -0.56
CA ASN A 197 6.62 -19.89 -1.90
C ASN A 197 5.27 -19.15 -1.87
N GLN A 198 4.20 -19.80 -2.36
CA GLN A 198 2.83 -19.24 -2.35
C GLN A 198 2.15 -19.32 -0.97
N VAL A 199 2.71 -20.05 0.00
CA VAL A 199 2.18 -20.14 1.37
C VAL A 199 2.39 -18.83 2.14
N ARG A 200 3.22 -17.89 1.64
CA ARG A 200 3.34 -16.52 2.18
C ARG A 200 2.01 -15.76 2.25
N PHE A 201 1.05 -16.06 1.37
CA PHE A 201 -0.31 -15.51 1.44
C PHE A 201 -1.18 -16.09 2.58
N ALA A 202 -0.71 -17.12 3.29
CA ALA A 202 -1.35 -17.73 4.45
C ALA A 202 -0.47 -17.59 5.72
N PRO A 203 -0.31 -16.36 6.26
CA PRO A 203 0.63 -16.07 7.35
C PRO A 203 0.38 -16.86 8.65
N GLU A 204 -0.87 -17.16 9.02
CA GLU A 204 -1.16 -17.97 10.22
C GLU A 204 -0.87 -19.47 10.00
N CYS A 205 -0.84 -19.94 8.75
CA CYS A 205 -0.31 -21.27 8.41
C CYS A 205 1.22 -21.31 8.62
N LEU A 206 1.94 -20.25 8.20
CA LEU A 206 3.37 -20.13 8.45
C LEU A 206 3.70 -19.99 9.94
N CYS A 207 2.89 -19.26 10.73
CA CYS A 207 3.05 -19.23 12.18
C CYS A 207 2.92 -20.62 12.82
N PHE A 208 2.03 -21.49 12.31
CA PHE A 208 1.91 -22.88 12.78
C PHE A 208 3.12 -23.74 12.41
N ILE A 209 3.62 -23.62 11.17
CA ILE A 209 4.83 -24.32 10.72
C ILE A 209 6.03 -23.88 11.58
N PHE A 210 6.22 -22.57 11.77
CA PHE A 210 7.27 -22.01 12.62
C PHE A 210 7.15 -22.48 14.08
N LYS A 211 5.95 -22.53 14.67
CA LYS A 211 5.76 -23.06 16.03
C LYS A 211 6.22 -24.52 16.14
N CYS A 212 5.80 -25.38 15.21
CA CYS A 212 6.15 -26.79 15.22
C CYS A 212 7.66 -27.01 15.00
N ALA A 213 8.29 -26.20 14.12
CA ALA A 213 9.73 -26.20 13.96
C ALA A 213 10.43 -25.74 15.25
N LEU A 214 9.98 -24.65 15.88
CA LEU A 214 10.57 -24.15 17.14
C LEU A 214 10.49 -25.18 18.28
N ASP A 215 9.38 -25.92 18.38
CA ASP A 215 9.21 -26.97 19.39
C ASP A 215 10.15 -28.17 19.16
N TYR A 216 10.37 -28.55 17.91
CA TYR A 216 11.39 -29.53 17.51
C TYR A 216 12.82 -29.00 17.69
N ASP A 217 13.01 -27.68 17.55
CA ASP A 217 14.31 -27.05 17.71
C ASP A 217 14.81 -27.16 19.16
N ILE A 218 13.95 -26.77 20.11
CA ILE A 218 14.20 -26.69 21.56
C ILE A 218 14.45 -28.08 22.18
N SER A 219 13.72 -29.11 21.73
CA SER A 219 13.95 -30.49 22.21
C SER A 219 15.28 -31.05 21.70
N THR A 220 15.56 -30.85 20.41
CA THR A 220 16.76 -31.40 19.77
C THR A 220 18.04 -30.67 20.18
N SER A 221 17.99 -29.36 20.49
CA SER A 221 19.17 -28.63 20.97
C SER A 221 19.68 -29.10 22.34
N SER A 222 18.86 -29.83 23.09
CA SER A 222 19.25 -30.49 24.35
C SER A 222 19.94 -31.85 24.14
N SER A 223 20.09 -32.30 22.89
CA SER A 223 20.72 -33.59 22.54
C SER A 223 22.01 -33.37 21.74
N GLU A 224 23.12 -33.99 22.16
CA GLU A 224 24.47 -33.82 21.56
C GLU A 224 24.63 -34.30 20.09
N LYS A 225 23.54 -34.72 19.43
CA LYS A 225 23.56 -35.18 18.03
C LYS A 225 22.91 -34.15 17.11
N THR A 226 23.73 -33.45 16.33
CA THR A 226 23.28 -32.65 15.18
C THR A 226 22.65 -33.56 14.12
N VAL A 227 21.31 -33.60 14.09
CA VAL A 227 20.52 -34.27 13.05
C VAL A 227 20.67 -33.46 11.76
N LYS A 228 21.37 -34.01 10.76
CA LYS A 228 21.48 -33.38 9.43
C LYS A 228 20.43 -33.94 8.48
N SER A 229 19.57 -33.07 7.97
CA SER A 229 18.58 -33.35 6.93
C SER A 229 19.16 -33.00 5.55
N PRO A 230 18.84 -33.74 4.47
CA PRO A 230 19.30 -33.39 3.13
C PRO A 230 18.72 -32.06 2.65
N GLU A 231 19.43 -31.34 1.78
CA GLU A 231 18.94 -30.10 1.17
C GLU A 231 17.58 -30.33 0.47
N TYR A 232 16.72 -29.31 0.48
CA TYR A 232 15.32 -29.33 0.05
C TYR A 232 14.34 -30.11 0.94
N SER A 233 14.74 -30.66 2.10
CA SER A 233 13.81 -31.38 2.99
C SER A 233 12.61 -30.51 3.41
N TYR A 234 12.85 -29.31 3.95
CA TYR A 234 11.77 -28.38 4.31
C TYR A 234 10.84 -28.04 3.12
N LEU A 235 11.44 -27.74 1.96
CA LEU A 235 10.70 -27.43 0.73
C LEU A 235 9.78 -28.58 0.34
N ASN A 236 10.30 -29.80 0.30
CA ASN A 236 9.60 -30.98 -0.23
C ASN A 236 8.61 -31.58 0.77
N ASP A 237 8.95 -31.65 2.05
CA ASP A 237 8.13 -32.32 3.07
C ASP A 237 7.05 -31.38 3.67
N VAL A 238 7.29 -30.07 3.71
CA VAL A 238 6.40 -29.09 4.38
C VAL A 238 5.67 -28.19 3.39
N ILE A 239 6.39 -27.55 2.45
CA ILE A 239 5.81 -26.50 1.59
C ILE A 239 5.19 -27.06 0.30
N THR A 240 5.84 -28.00 -0.37
CA THR A 240 5.37 -28.57 -1.64
C THR A 240 3.98 -29.22 -1.52
N PRO A 241 3.61 -30.00 -0.47
CA PRO A 241 2.28 -30.56 -0.33
C PRO A 241 1.16 -29.50 -0.19
N LEU A 242 1.46 -28.36 0.44
CA LEU A 242 0.55 -27.21 0.55
C LEU A 242 0.41 -26.48 -0.79
N TYR A 243 1.53 -26.28 -1.50
CA TYR A 243 1.54 -25.69 -2.85
C TYR A 243 0.78 -26.58 -3.85
N GLU A 244 0.96 -27.90 -3.82
CA GLU A 244 0.23 -28.83 -4.68
C GLU A 244 -1.28 -28.81 -4.42
N PHE A 245 -1.70 -28.72 -3.15
CA PHE A 245 -3.11 -28.54 -2.82
C PHE A 245 -3.68 -27.25 -3.42
N LEU A 246 -2.98 -26.11 -3.24
CA LEU A 246 -3.35 -24.81 -3.82
C LEU A 246 -3.43 -24.87 -5.36
N ARG A 247 -2.38 -25.37 -6.01
CA ARG A 247 -2.32 -25.57 -7.46
C ARG A 247 -3.45 -26.46 -7.95
N GLY A 248 -3.77 -27.53 -7.21
CA GLY A 248 -4.86 -28.46 -7.47
C GLY A 248 -6.27 -27.86 -7.34
N GLN A 249 -6.44 -26.71 -6.69
CA GLN A 249 -7.73 -26.00 -6.74
C GLN A 249 -7.94 -25.29 -8.08
N VAL A 250 -6.87 -24.73 -8.66
CA VAL A 250 -6.92 -23.88 -9.86
C VAL A 250 -6.66 -24.65 -11.17
N TYR A 251 -5.81 -25.67 -11.14
CA TYR A 251 -5.35 -26.43 -12.32
C TYR A 251 -5.59 -27.94 -12.18
N LYS A 252 -5.58 -28.65 -13.31
CA LYS A 252 -5.53 -30.11 -13.42
C LYS A 252 -4.52 -30.50 -14.50
N LYS A 253 -3.89 -31.67 -14.39
CA LYS A 253 -3.22 -32.31 -15.53
C LYS A 253 -4.30 -32.86 -16.47
N ASP A 254 -4.20 -32.59 -17.76
CA ASP A 254 -4.98 -33.25 -18.81
C ASP A 254 -4.31 -34.61 -19.16
N ALA A 255 -4.99 -35.44 -19.97
CA ALA A 255 -4.50 -36.77 -20.36
C ALA A 255 -3.15 -36.78 -21.12
N LYS A 256 -2.66 -35.61 -21.55
CA LYS A 256 -1.34 -35.41 -22.19
C LYS A 256 -0.28 -34.85 -21.22
N GLY A 257 -0.50 -34.92 -19.90
CA GLY A 257 0.39 -34.35 -18.86
C GLY A 257 0.30 -32.83 -18.69
N ASN A 258 -0.12 -32.09 -19.72
CA ASN A 258 -0.23 -30.63 -19.71
C ASN A 258 -1.19 -30.09 -18.64
N TRP A 259 -0.81 -28.98 -18.01
CA TRP A 259 -1.63 -28.31 -17.01
C TRP A 259 -2.71 -27.43 -17.65
N LYS A 260 -3.99 -27.77 -17.43
CA LYS A 260 -5.16 -27.00 -17.87
C LYS A 260 -5.90 -26.40 -16.67
N ARG A 261 -6.41 -25.17 -16.83
CA ARG A 261 -7.21 -24.48 -15.81
C ARG A 261 -8.51 -25.25 -15.51
N ARG A 262 -8.93 -25.26 -14.24
CA ARG A 262 -10.25 -25.71 -13.80
C ARG A 262 -11.25 -24.57 -13.90
N GLU A 263 -12.36 -24.79 -14.60
CA GLU A 263 -13.49 -23.85 -14.71
C GLU A 263 -14.40 -23.97 -13.47
N LYS A 264 -13.83 -23.75 -12.27
CA LYS A 264 -14.58 -23.69 -11.02
C LYS A 264 -14.97 -22.25 -10.70
N ASP A 265 -16.21 -22.07 -10.27
CA ASP A 265 -16.71 -20.83 -9.62
C ASP A 265 -16.03 -20.63 -8.25
N HIS A 266 -15.78 -19.38 -7.84
CA HIS A 266 -14.98 -19.03 -6.66
C HIS A 266 -15.53 -19.62 -5.36
N LYS A 267 -16.87 -19.69 -5.25
CA LYS A 267 -17.58 -20.36 -4.13
C LYS A 267 -17.15 -21.83 -3.88
N ASN A 268 -16.57 -22.49 -4.89
CA ASN A 268 -16.12 -23.88 -4.89
C ASN A 268 -14.58 -24.04 -4.88
N ILE A 269 -13.84 -22.93 -4.91
CA ILE A 269 -12.37 -22.89 -4.84
C ILE A 269 -11.98 -22.60 -3.40
N ILE A 270 -11.17 -23.46 -2.78
CA ILE A 270 -10.56 -23.18 -1.48
C ILE A 270 -9.36 -22.26 -1.74
N GLY A 271 -9.44 -21.02 -1.26
CA GLY A 271 -8.41 -19.99 -1.43
C GLY A 271 -7.43 -19.91 -0.25
N TYR A 272 -6.46 -19.01 -0.37
CA TYR A 272 -5.46 -18.76 0.68
C TYR A 272 -6.09 -18.39 2.02
N ASP A 273 -7.14 -17.55 2.03
CA ASP A 273 -7.82 -17.16 3.27
C ASP A 273 -8.59 -18.33 3.91
N ASP A 274 -9.15 -19.25 3.11
CA ASP A 274 -9.84 -20.43 3.63
C ASP A 274 -8.86 -21.38 4.34
N ILE A 275 -7.66 -21.53 3.79
CA ILE A 275 -6.53 -22.23 4.41
C ILE A 275 -6.10 -21.50 5.69
N ASN A 276 -5.89 -20.20 5.61
CA ASN A 276 -5.37 -19.37 6.68
C ASN A 276 -6.32 -19.33 7.90
N GLN A 277 -7.64 -19.27 7.67
CA GLN A 277 -8.68 -19.29 8.70
C GLN A 277 -8.85 -20.64 9.42
N LEU A 278 -8.27 -21.73 8.91
CA LEU A 278 -8.14 -22.98 9.66
C LEU A 278 -7.31 -22.76 10.93
N PHE A 279 -6.21 -22.02 10.82
CA PHE A 279 -5.22 -21.84 11.89
C PHE A 279 -5.60 -20.76 12.92
N TRP A 280 -6.80 -20.18 12.81
CA TRP A 280 -7.33 -19.16 13.73
C TRP A 280 -8.02 -19.75 14.98
N TYR A 281 -8.33 -21.05 15.00
CA TYR A 281 -9.17 -21.68 16.02
C TYR A 281 -8.61 -23.05 16.44
N PRO A 282 -8.72 -23.43 17.73
CA PRO A 282 -8.23 -24.72 18.21
C PRO A 282 -8.89 -25.92 17.52
N GLU A 283 -10.18 -25.81 17.16
CA GLU A 283 -10.89 -26.86 16.41
C GLU A 283 -10.39 -27.03 14.95
N GLY A 284 -9.57 -26.11 14.44
CA GLY A 284 -8.91 -26.22 13.14
C GLY A 284 -7.75 -27.21 13.16
N PHE A 285 -6.88 -27.15 14.18
CA PHE A 285 -5.75 -28.08 14.32
C PHE A 285 -6.22 -29.53 14.55
N GLU A 286 -7.36 -29.73 15.23
CA GLU A 286 -7.97 -31.06 15.37
C GLU A 286 -8.35 -31.73 14.02
N ARG A 287 -8.52 -30.95 12.95
CA ARG A 287 -8.81 -31.48 11.61
C ARG A 287 -7.55 -31.94 10.86
N ILE A 288 -6.36 -31.60 11.35
CA ILE A 288 -5.10 -32.00 10.72
C ILE A 288 -4.89 -33.49 11.00
N ILE A 289 -5.10 -34.30 9.97
CA ILE A 289 -5.10 -35.76 10.01
C ILE A 289 -3.99 -36.27 9.08
N LEU A 290 -3.24 -37.24 9.59
CA LEU A 290 -2.18 -37.95 8.86
C LEU A 290 -2.78 -38.99 7.91
N ASN A 291 -1.99 -39.48 6.95
CA ASN A 291 -2.40 -40.49 5.98
C ASN A 291 -2.89 -41.80 6.63
N ASN A 292 -2.38 -42.13 7.82
CA ASN A 292 -2.81 -43.28 8.64
C ASN A 292 -4.14 -43.07 9.40
N GLY A 293 -4.70 -41.85 9.39
CA GLY A 293 -5.94 -41.49 10.11
C GLY A 293 -5.76 -40.95 11.53
N GLU A 294 -4.53 -40.92 12.07
CA GLU A 294 -4.21 -40.26 13.35
C GLU A 294 -4.24 -38.72 13.20
N ARG A 295 -4.43 -37.99 14.31
CA ARG A 295 -4.39 -36.52 14.31
C ARG A 295 -2.98 -36.03 14.63
N LEU A 296 -2.55 -34.95 13.96
CA LEU A 296 -1.25 -34.32 14.25
C LEU A 296 -1.16 -33.84 15.71
N VAL A 297 -2.24 -33.25 16.24
CA VAL A 297 -2.32 -32.79 17.64
C VAL A 297 -2.30 -33.91 18.68
N ASP A 298 -2.43 -35.18 18.28
CA ASP A 298 -2.30 -36.31 19.21
C ASP A 298 -0.85 -36.74 19.45
N LYS A 299 0.10 -36.29 18.62
CA LYS A 299 1.55 -36.53 18.78
C LYS A 299 2.16 -35.54 19.82
N PRO A 300 3.27 -35.92 20.49
CA PRO A 300 4.03 -35.01 21.35
C PRO A 300 4.41 -33.73 20.62
N LEU A 301 4.40 -32.57 21.31
CA LEU A 301 4.68 -31.25 20.73
C LEU A 301 5.94 -31.24 19.85
N GLU A 302 7.01 -31.80 20.41
CA GLU A 302 8.35 -31.89 19.85
C GLU A 302 8.42 -32.70 18.55
N GLU A 303 7.59 -33.74 18.40
CA GLU A 303 7.61 -34.61 17.21
C GLU A 303 6.73 -34.09 16.06
N ARG A 304 5.82 -33.13 16.30
CA ARG A 304 4.79 -32.73 15.31
C ARG A 304 5.40 -32.32 13.97
N TYR A 305 6.56 -31.68 13.98
CA TYR A 305 7.25 -31.26 12.74
C TYR A 305 7.55 -32.43 11.79
N LEU A 306 8.02 -33.57 12.32
CA LEU A 306 8.46 -34.72 11.52
C LEU A 306 7.32 -35.41 10.74
N TYR A 307 6.08 -35.21 11.18
CA TYR A 307 4.88 -35.80 10.56
C TYR A 307 4.24 -34.89 9.48
N PHE A 308 4.79 -33.71 9.16
CA PHE A 308 4.19 -32.82 8.16
C PHE A 308 4.05 -33.45 6.77
N LYS A 309 5.04 -34.23 6.33
CA LYS A 309 5.03 -35.00 5.08
C LYS A 309 3.86 -36.00 4.97
N ASP A 310 3.37 -36.47 6.11
CA ASP A 310 2.29 -37.46 6.20
C ASP A 310 0.90 -36.82 6.31
N VAL A 311 0.78 -35.48 6.28
CA VAL A 311 -0.52 -34.79 6.44
C VAL A 311 -1.37 -34.87 5.18
N ALA A 312 -2.60 -35.39 5.32
CA ALA A 312 -3.57 -35.52 4.24
C ALA A 312 -4.33 -34.20 3.96
N TRP A 313 -3.63 -33.13 3.56
CA TRP A 313 -4.15 -31.77 3.39
C TRP A 313 -5.49 -31.65 2.64
N SER A 314 -5.71 -32.51 1.65
CA SER A 314 -6.96 -32.59 0.87
C SER A 314 -8.22 -32.91 1.69
N LYS A 315 -8.08 -33.54 2.86
CA LYS A 315 -9.17 -33.82 3.83
C LYS A 315 -9.27 -32.74 4.92
N VAL A 316 -8.18 -32.01 5.16
CA VAL A 316 -8.07 -31.01 6.22
C VAL A 316 -8.85 -29.74 5.85
N PHE A 317 -8.55 -29.15 4.70
CA PHE A 317 -9.07 -27.86 4.28
C PHE A 317 -10.53 -27.89 3.81
N TYR A 318 -11.23 -26.78 4.00
CA TYR A 318 -12.64 -26.61 3.67
C TYR A 318 -12.94 -25.13 3.41
N LYS A 319 -14.05 -24.85 2.74
CA LYS A 319 -14.45 -23.48 2.39
C LYS A 319 -15.10 -22.77 3.59
N THR A 320 -14.66 -21.55 3.87
CA THR A 320 -15.06 -20.74 5.06
C THR A 320 -15.98 -19.57 4.73
N TYR A 321 -15.99 -19.11 3.49
CA TYR A 321 -16.86 -18.07 2.93
C TYR A 321 -17.30 -18.49 1.52
N ARG A 322 -18.34 -17.91 0.91
CA ARG A 322 -18.74 -18.25 -0.47
C ARG A 322 -18.93 -16.99 -1.29
N GLU A 323 -17.95 -16.73 -2.14
CA GLU A 323 -17.88 -15.58 -3.04
C GLU A 323 -18.85 -15.78 -4.22
N THR A 324 -20.15 -15.57 -4.00
CA THR A 324 -21.22 -15.81 -5.00
C THR A 324 -21.70 -14.53 -5.66
N ARG A 325 -21.51 -14.39 -6.98
CA ARG A 325 -21.98 -13.23 -7.78
C ARG A 325 -23.48 -12.97 -7.58
N SER A 326 -23.82 -12.01 -6.70
CA SER A 326 -25.21 -11.62 -6.41
C SER A 326 -25.32 -10.31 -5.61
N TRP A 327 -26.41 -9.57 -5.80
CA TRP A 327 -26.75 -8.36 -5.04
C TRP A 327 -26.98 -8.59 -3.53
N LYS A 328 -27.07 -9.86 -3.09
CA LYS A 328 -27.21 -10.23 -1.68
C LYS A 328 -26.04 -9.74 -0.82
N HIS A 329 -24.83 -9.68 -1.40
CA HIS A 329 -23.66 -9.13 -0.72
C HIS A 329 -23.82 -7.62 -0.47
N CYS A 330 -24.22 -6.82 -1.46
CA CYS A 330 -24.48 -5.39 -1.28
C CYS A 330 -25.53 -5.12 -0.18
N PHE A 331 -26.61 -5.90 -0.19
CA PHE A 331 -27.67 -5.76 0.81
C PHE A 331 -27.21 -6.10 2.24
N THR A 332 -26.30 -7.08 2.39
CA THR A 332 -25.82 -7.53 3.71
C THR A 332 -24.64 -6.72 4.22
N ASN A 333 -23.66 -6.46 3.36
CA ASN A 333 -22.44 -5.70 3.69
C ASN A 333 -22.79 -4.23 4.02
N PHE A 334 -23.78 -3.66 3.33
CA PHE A 334 -24.20 -2.27 3.50
C PHE A 334 -25.60 -2.12 4.12
N ASN A 335 -26.04 -3.08 4.94
CA ASN A 335 -27.34 -3.08 5.62
C ASN A 335 -27.69 -1.72 6.29
N ARG A 336 -26.72 -1.08 6.95
CA ARG A 336 -26.89 0.22 7.65
C ARG A 336 -27.18 1.38 6.71
N PHE A 337 -26.57 1.38 5.51
CA PHE A 337 -26.85 2.38 4.48
C PHE A 337 -28.30 2.32 4.04
N TRP A 338 -28.82 1.12 3.75
CA TRP A 338 -30.23 0.92 3.37
C TRP A 338 -31.21 1.41 4.46
N ILE A 339 -30.91 1.17 5.74
CA ILE A 339 -31.74 1.64 6.87
C ILE A 339 -31.80 3.17 6.94
N ILE A 340 -30.65 3.84 6.79
CA ILE A 340 -30.52 5.31 6.84
C ILE A 340 -31.19 6.00 5.65
N HIS A 341 -31.46 5.29 4.57
CA HIS A 341 -32.18 5.86 3.43
C HIS A 341 -33.68 5.50 3.49
N PHE A 342 -34.03 4.22 3.54
CA PHE A 342 -35.43 3.79 3.45
C PHE A 342 -36.30 4.26 4.63
N ALA A 343 -35.79 4.25 5.87
CA ALA A 343 -36.61 4.64 7.01
C ALA A 343 -36.84 6.18 7.10
N PRO A 344 -35.83 7.05 6.94
CA PRO A 344 -36.05 8.50 6.84
C PRO A 344 -36.90 8.91 5.64
N PHE A 345 -36.71 8.30 4.47
CA PHE A 345 -37.60 8.49 3.32
C PHE A 345 -39.05 8.18 3.70
N TRP A 346 -39.31 7.01 4.28
CA TRP A 346 -40.66 6.65 4.76
C TRP A 346 -41.23 7.65 5.75
N PHE A 347 -40.44 8.10 6.74
CA PHE A 347 -40.89 9.09 7.71
C PHE A 347 -41.26 10.43 7.04
N PHE A 348 -40.45 10.92 6.10
CA PHE A 348 -40.69 12.18 5.40
C PHE A 348 -41.90 12.12 4.46
N THR A 349 -41.96 11.09 3.60
CA THR A 349 -43.07 10.90 2.65
C THR A 349 -44.38 10.69 3.38
N THR A 350 -44.47 9.77 4.34
CA THR A 350 -45.75 9.46 5.03
C THR A 350 -46.22 10.59 5.95
N PHE A 351 -45.32 11.35 6.57
CA PHE A 351 -45.71 12.53 7.35
C PHE A 351 -46.37 13.62 6.48
N ASN A 352 -45.92 13.79 5.23
CA ASN A 352 -46.38 14.84 4.32
C ASN A 352 -47.51 14.41 3.36
N SER A 353 -47.80 13.12 3.24
CA SER A 353 -48.83 12.53 2.35
C SER A 353 -50.03 11.90 3.10
N PRO A 354 -50.73 12.64 3.99
CA PRO A 354 -51.87 12.09 4.74
C PRO A 354 -53.02 11.60 3.83
N THR A 355 -53.07 12.06 2.58
CA THR A 355 -54.07 11.67 1.57
C THR A 355 -54.07 10.16 1.28
N LEU A 356 -52.93 9.48 1.42
CA LEU A 356 -52.79 8.04 1.17
C LEU A 356 -53.45 7.17 2.25
N TYR A 357 -53.69 7.71 3.44
CA TYR A 357 -54.25 6.99 4.60
C TYR A 357 -55.40 7.74 5.28
N THR A 358 -56.06 8.65 4.56
CA THR A 358 -57.30 9.30 5.01
C THR A 358 -58.48 8.63 4.32
N LYS A 359 -59.42 8.09 5.09
CA LYS A 359 -60.65 7.49 4.56
C LYS A 359 -61.52 8.59 3.94
N ASN A 360 -61.98 8.36 2.70
CA ASN A 360 -62.77 9.31 1.90
C ASN A 360 -62.18 10.74 1.88
N TYR A 361 -60.93 10.89 1.44
CA TYR A 361 -60.30 12.21 1.32
C TYR A 361 -61.01 13.09 0.28
N ILE A 362 -61.44 14.30 0.70
CA ILE A 362 -62.10 15.29 -0.16
C ILE A 362 -61.20 16.52 -0.25
N GLN A 363 -60.72 16.83 -1.46
CA GLN A 363 -59.75 17.91 -1.70
C GLN A 363 -60.21 19.30 -1.21
N LEU A 364 -61.51 19.62 -1.32
CA LEU A 364 -62.08 20.90 -0.89
C LEU A 364 -62.16 21.06 0.64
N LEU A 365 -62.35 19.95 1.37
CA LEU A 365 -62.43 19.93 2.83
C LEU A 365 -61.05 19.71 3.47
N ASN A 366 -60.12 19.09 2.74
CA ASN A 366 -58.81 18.69 3.21
C ASN A 366 -58.87 17.97 4.58
N ASN A 367 -59.82 17.03 4.71
CA ASN A 367 -60.01 16.24 5.92
C ASN A 367 -58.69 15.56 6.32
N GLN A 368 -58.36 15.67 7.61
CA GLN A 368 -57.13 15.12 8.17
C GLN A 368 -57.40 13.77 8.82
N PRO A 369 -56.47 12.80 8.71
CA PRO A 369 -56.59 11.52 9.39
C PRO A 369 -56.42 11.72 10.90
N THR A 370 -56.98 10.79 11.69
CA THR A 370 -56.83 10.86 13.15
C THR A 370 -55.34 10.80 13.55
N PRO A 371 -54.91 11.48 14.63
CA PRO A 371 -53.51 11.45 15.07
C PRO A 371 -52.99 10.03 15.35
N GLN A 372 -53.88 9.11 15.71
CA GLN A 372 -53.58 7.71 15.99
C GLN A 372 -53.17 6.96 14.71
N VAL A 373 -53.96 7.10 13.63
CA VAL A 373 -53.63 6.55 12.31
C VAL A 373 -52.34 7.18 11.78
N ARG A 374 -52.20 8.51 11.84
CA ARG A 374 -51.00 9.22 11.36
C ARG A 374 -49.71 8.73 12.02
N LEU A 375 -49.68 8.65 13.36
CA LEU A 375 -48.53 8.15 14.09
C LEU A 375 -48.25 6.66 13.81
N SER A 376 -49.30 5.85 13.65
CA SER A 376 -49.17 4.41 13.36
C SER A 376 -48.60 4.13 11.96
N VAL A 377 -48.94 4.95 10.96
CA VAL A 377 -48.38 4.85 9.59
C VAL A 377 -46.91 5.28 9.57
N ILE A 378 -46.55 6.36 10.28
CA ILE A 378 -45.16 6.81 10.43
C ILE A 378 -44.33 5.71 11.13
N ALA A 379 -44.87 5.07 12.16
CA ALA A 379 -44.21 3.99 12.91
C ALA A 379 -43.80 2.79 12.04
N PHE A 380 -44.40 2.56 10.86
CA PHE A 380 -43.94 1.51 9.93
C PHE A 380 -42.49 1.72 9.45
N GLY A 381 -41.90 2.92 9.54
CA GLY A 381 -40.47 3.10 9.23
C GLY A 381 -39.54 2.24 10.10
N GLY A 382 -39.91 1.98 11.37
CA GLY A 382 -39.20 1.03 12.23
C GLY A 382 -39.39 -0.43 11.80
N THR A 383 -40.56 -0.76 11.24
CA THR A 383 -40.82 -2.07 10.62
C THR A 383 -39.94 -2.27 9.38
N ILE A 384 -39.80 -1.26 8.53
CA ILE A 384 -38.91 -1.29 7.35
C ILE A 384 -37.45 -1.53 7.77
N ALA A 385 -36.97 -0.83 8.80
CA ALA A 385 -35.63 -1.07 9.35
C ALA A 385 -35.46 -2.52 9.87
N CYS A 386 -36.46 -3.08 10.55
CA CYS A 386 -36.46 -4.49 10.96
C CYS A 386 -36.42 -5.45 9.75
N LEU A 387 -37.21 -5.20 8.70
CA LEU A 387 -37.27 -6.04 7.50
C LEU A 387 -35.93 -6.05 6.74
N VAL A 388 -35.29 -4.89 6.59
CA VAL A 388 -33.93 -4.79 6.01
C VAL A 388 -32.94 -5.64 6.81
N GLN A 389 -32.99 -5.55 8.14
CA GLN A 389 -32.07 -6.30 9.01
C GLN A 389 -32.33 -7.82 8.99
N ILE A 390 -33.59 -8.24 8.86
CA ILE A 390 -33.97 -9.65 8.68
C ILE A 390 -33.49 -10.17 7.33
N LEU A 391 -33.73 -9.45 6.23
CA LEU A 391 -33.30 -9.84 4.89
C LEU A 391 -31.77 -9.96 4.78
N ALA A 392 -31.02 -9.02 5.36
CA ALA A 392 -29.56 -9.09 5.46
C ALA A 392 -29.11 -10.35 6.23
N THR A 393 -29.75 -10.64 7.37
CA THR A 393 -29.46 -11.85 8.17
C THR A 393 -29.81 -13.14 7.41
N VAL A 394 -30.90 -13.16 6.62
CA VAL A 394 -31.27 -14.29 5.76
C VAL A 394 -30.23 -14.52 4.67
N PHE A 395 -29.74 -13.45 4.04
CA PHE A 395 -28.71 -13.55 3.01
C PHE A 395 -27.36 -14.02 3.56
N GLU A 396 -27.00 -13.67 4.81
CA GLU A 396 -25.78 -14.16 5.48
C GLU A 396 -25.71 -15.70 5.62
N TRP A 397 -26.85 -16.40 5.70
CA TRP A 397 -26.88 -17.87 5.64
C TRP A 397 -26.42 -18.43 4.28
N GLY A 398 -26.59 -17.68 3.20
CA GLY A 398 -26.21 -18.12 1.85
C GLY A 398 -24.69 -18.18 1.64
N PHE A 399 -23.96 -17.20 2.20
CA PHE A 399 -22.55 -16.98 1.88
C PHE A 399 -21.55 -17.28 3.00
N VAL A 400 -21.93 -17.42 4.27
CA VAL A 400 -21.02 -17.94 5.32
C VAL A 400 -21.46 -19.36 5.75
N PRO A 401 -20.71 -20.41 5.37
CA PRO A 401 -20.88 -21.78 5.86
C PRO A 401 -20.84 -21.89 7.39
N ARG A 402 -21.68 -22.75 7.97
CA ARG A 402 -21.79 -22.93 9.43
C ARG A 402 -20.98 -24.11 9.99
N GLU A 403 -20.18 -24.77 9.15
CA GLU A 403 -19.18 -25.75 9.57
C GLU A 403 -17.93 -25.09 10.18
N TRP A 404 -17.68 -23.82 9.86
CA TRP A 404 -16.54 -23.05 10.37
C TRP A 404 -16.72 -22.65 11.85
N PRO A 405 -15.77 -22.97 12.75
CA PRO A 405 -15.76 -22.48 14.13
C PRO A 405 -15.87 -20.95 14.32
N GLY A 406 -15.48 -20.13 13.35
CA GLY A 406 -15.64 -18.67 13.42
C GLY A 406 -17.04 -18.16 13.06
N ALA A 407 -17.93 -19.00 12.51
CA ALA A 407 -19.23 -18.55 12.03
C ALA A 407 -20.16 -18.14 13.18
N GLN A 408 -20.74 -16.94 13.07
CA GLN A 408 -21.63 -16.38 14.09
C GLN A 408 -22.97 -17.14 14.20
N HIS A 409 -23.58 -17.14 15.39
CA HIS A 409 -24.85 -17.82 15.67
C HIS A 409 -26.06 -17.00 15.18
N LEU A 410 -26.36 -17.07 13.87
CA LEU A 410 -27.45 -16.30 13.26
C LEU A 410 -28.86 -16.61 13.79
N SER A 411 -29.15 -17.84 14.21
CA SER A 411 -30.47 -18.19 14.75
C SER A 411 -30.85 -17.34 15.97
N SER A 412 -29.89 -17.13 16.87
CA SER A 412 -30.03 -16.25 18.04
C SER A 412 -30.27 -14.79 17.66
N ARG A 413 -29.62 -14.30 16.59
CA ARG A 413 -29.84 -12.95 16.04
C ARG A 413 -31.24 -12.84 15.41
N MET A 414 -31.65 -13.84 14.64
CA MET A 414 -32.94 -13.87 13.96
C MET A 414 -34.11 -13.84 14.96
N ILE A 415 -34.04 -14.59 16.06
CA ILE A 415 -35.07 -14.55 17.12
C ILE A 415 -35.18 -13.13 17.70
N GLY A 416 -34.06 -12.47 17.99
CA GLY A 416 -34.05 -11.07 18.46
C GLY A 416 -34.64 -10.09 17.43
N LEU A 417 -34.35 -10.29 16.15
CA LEU A 417 -34.92 -9.48 15.06
C LEU A 417 -36.43 -9.68 14.88
N LEU A 418 -36.92 -10.91 14.96
CA LEU A 418 -38.35 -11.22 14.90
C LEU A 418 -39.11 -10.65 16.10
N PHE A 419 -38.48 -10.63 17.28
CA PHE A 419 -39.02 -9.97 18.47
C PHE A 419 -39.11 -8.44 18.29
N CYS A 420 -38.04 -7.80 17.76
CA CYS A 420 -38.08 -6.38 17.41
C CYS A 420 -39.12 -6.07 16.32
N LEU A 421 -39.27 -6.94 15.31
CA LEU A 421 -40.31 -6.80 14.28
C LEU A 421 -41.70 -6.84 14.91
N ALA A 422 -41.97 -7.80 15.81
CA ALA A 422 -43.25 -7.91 16.50
C ALA A 422 -43.58 -6.65 17.34
N ILE A 423 -42.60 -6.07 18.04
CA ILE A 423 -42.78 -4.84 18.82
C ILE A 423 -43.08 -3.62 17.93
N ASN A 424 -42.39 -3.48 16.79
CA ASN A 424 -42.59 -2.34 15.90
C ASN A 424 -43.86 -2.47 15.03
N LEU A 425 -44.23 -3.70 14.64
CA LEU A 425 -45.37 -3.97 13.76
C LEU A 425 -46.70 -4.09 14.52
N GLY A 426 -46.69 -4.75 15.69
CA GLY A 426 -47.89 -5.08 16.46
C GLY A 426 -48.80 -3.88 16.78
N PRO A 427 -48.28 -2.78 17.34
CA PRO A 427 -49.09 -1.60 17.65
C PRO A 427 -49.74 -0.97 16.41
N SER A 428 -49.02 -0.83 15.30
CA SER A 428 -49.56 -0.25 14.07
C SER A 428 -50.62 -1.13 13.42
N VAL A 429 -50.42 -2.46 13.39
CA VAL A 429 -51.43 -3.41 12.90
C VAL A 429 -52.67 -3.42 13.79
N TYR A 430 -52.51 -3.33 15.11
CA TYR A 430 -53.64 -3.27 16.03
C TYR A 430 -54.50 -2.02 15.81
N VAL A 431 -53.88 -0.84 15.71
CA VAL A 431 -54.59 0.43 15.48
C VAL A 431 -55.29 0.45 14.11
N LEU A 432 -54.63 -0.01 13.04
CA LEU A 432 -55.17 0.06 11.68
C LEU A 432 -56.16 -1.06 11.32
N GLY A 433 -56.12 -2.18 12.05
CA GLY A 433 -56.92 -3.37 11.78
C GLY A 433 -58.15 -3.57 12.67
N PHE A 434 -58.12 -3.09 13.93
CA PHE A 434 -59.25 -3.26 14.88
C PHE A 434 -60.09 -2.01 15.08
N PHE A 435 -59.65 -0.84 14.62
CA PHE A 435 -60.40 0.42 14.70
C PHE A 435 -60.67 0.99 13.31
N GLU A 436 -61.86 1.57 13.12
CA GLU A 436 -62.11 2.40 11.94
C GLU A 436 -61.28 3.68 11.99
N TRP A 437 -60.72 4.07 10.84
CA TRP A 437 -59.67 5.10 10.74
C TRP A 437 -60.12 6.50 11.17
N ASP A 438 -61.43 6.73 11.24
CA ASP A 438 -62.09 7.99 11.61
C ASP A 438 -62.41 8.08 13.12
N VAL A 439 -62.31 6.98 13.87
CA VAL A 439 -62.75 6.90 15.28
C VAL A 439 -61.61 7.24 16.25
N HIS A 440 -61.90 8.13 17.19
CA HIS A 440 -60.95 8.51 18.24
C HIS A 440 -61.00 7.50 19.40
N SER A 441 -59.98 6.63 19.54
CA SER A 441 -59.89 5.67 20.65
C SER A 441 -59.22 6.24 21.91
N ASN A 442 -59.41 5.60 23.06
CA ASN A 442 -58.73 5.98 24.32
C ASN A 442 -57.22 5.64 24.33
N LEU A 443 -56.70 4.93 23.32
CA LEU A 443 -55.28 4.53 23.21
C LEU A 443 -54.33 5.67 22.78
N ARG A 444 -54.81 6.92 22.81
CA ARG A 444 -54.07 8.14 22.40
C ARG A 444 -52.69 8.30 23.04
N ILE A 445 -52.47 7.73 24.23
CA ILE A 445 -51.20 7.77 24.97
C ILE A 445 -50.17 6.75 24.43
N SER A 446 -50.62 5.63 23.84
CA SER A 446 -49.72 4.55 23.40
C SER A 446 -49.10 4.78 22.02
N CYS A 447 -49.78 5.47 21.09
CA CYS A 447 -49.27 5.72 19.73
C CYS A 447 -48.01 6.62 19.67
N PRO A 448 -47.87 7.69 20.49
CA PRO A 448 -46.62 8.44 20.58
C PRO A 448 -45.45 7.58 21.04
N SER A 449 -45.68 6.71 22.05
CA SER A 449 -44.65 5.82 22.57
C SER A 449 -44.17 4.78 21.56
N SER A 450 -45.08 4.20 20.75
CA SER A 450 -44.66 3.31 19.65
C SER A 450 -43.87 4.06 18.57
N THR A 451 -44.27 5.28 18.20
CA THR A 451 -43.52 6.09 17.22
C THR A 451 -42.10 6.42 17.70
N ASN A 452 -41.96 6.81 18.98
CA ASN A 452 -40.65 7.04 19.60
C ASN A 452 -39.79 5.76 19.64
N HIS A 453 -40.40 4.60 19.92
CA HIS A 453 -39.70 3.31 19.86
C HIS A 453 -39.24 2.98 18.43
N CYS A 454 -40.06 3.23 17.41
CA CYS A 454 -39.68 3.02 16.01
C CYS A 454 -38.49 3.91 15.60
N ILE A 455 -38.48 5.19 16.00
CA ILE A 455 -37.33 6.08 15.76
C ILE A 455 -36.07 5.56 16.48
N PHE A 456 -36.20 5.13 17.74
CA PHE A 456 -35.08 4.58 18.51
C PHE A 456 -34.53 3.29 17.89
N THR A 457 -35.38 2.36 17.45
CA THR A 457 -34.93 1.09 16.81
C THR A 457 -34.28 1.33 15.45
N THR A 458 -34.81 2.25 14.62
CA THR A 458 -34.15 2.69 13.39
C THR A 458 -32.77 3.28 13.68
N PHE A 459 -32.64 4.17 14.66
CA PHE A 459 -31.35 4.75 15.06
C PHE A 459 -30.38 3.69 15.61
N PHE A 460 -30.88 2.76 16.43
CA PHE A 460 -30.08 1.66 16.98
C PHE A 460 -29.53 0.74 15.87
N PHE A 461 -30.35 0.34 14.90
CA PHE A 461 -29.89 -0.48 13.77
C PHE A 461 -29.05 0.30 12.75
N ALA A 462 -29.26 1.62 12.62
CA ALA A 462 -28.39 2.48 11.83
C ALA A 462 -26.98 2.54 12.40
N VAL A 463 -26.83 2.73 13.72
CA VAL A 463 -25.51 2.88 14.37
C VAL A 463 -24.83 1.53 14.63
N ARG A 464 -25.56 0.50 15.10
CA ARG A 464 -24.93 -0.77 15.50
C ARG A 464 -24.59 -1.66 14.29
N PRO A 465 -23.32 -2.10 14.15
CA PRO A 465 -22.90 -3.00 13.08
C PRO A 465 -23.58 -4.38 13.18
N LEU A 466 -23.89 -5.00 12.03
CA LEU A 466 -24.58 -6.29 11.94
C LEU A 466 -23.88 -7.39 12.75
N GLY A 467 -22.55 -7.46 12.69
CA GLY A 467 -21.74 -8.45 13.41
C GLY A 467 -21.84 -8.37 14.94
N GLY A 468 -22.21 -7.21 15.50
CA GLY A 468 -22.40 -6.98 16.94
C GLY A 468 -23.85 -7.01 17.41
N LEU A 469 -24.81 -7.35 16.54
CA LEU A 469 -26.23 -7.27 16.89
C LEU A 469 -26.63 -8.33 17.94
N PHE A 470 -27.25 -7.88 19.03
CA PHE A 470 -27.75 -8.68 20.16
C PHE A 470 -26.72 -9.55 20.91
N ARG A 471 -25.41 -9.37 20.69
CA ARG A 471 -24.35 -10.01 21.49
C ARG A 471 -23.16 -9.07 21.70
N PRO A 472 -22.45 -9.14 22.85
CA PRO A 472 -21.25 -8.34 23.12
C PRO A 472 -20.01 -8.74 22.29
N TYR A 473 -20.17 -9.31 21.09
CA TYR A 473 -19.06 -9.76 20.21
C TYR A 473 -18.06 -8.63 19.86
N LEU A 474 -18.56 -7.39 19.79
CA LEU A 474 -17.77 -6.16 19.57
C LEU A 474 -17.58 -5.32 20.85
N ASN A 475 -18.13 -5.73 21.99
CA ASN A 475 -17.76 -5.10 23.27
C ASN A 475 -16.43 -5.71 23.73
N LYS A 476 -15.55 -4.91 24.34
CA LYS A 476 -14.26 -5.37 24.90
C LYS A 476 -14.40 -6.30 26.13
N ASP A 477 -15.61 -6.70 26.52
CA ASP A 477 -15.86 -7.56 27.67
C ASP A 477 -15.39 -8.99 27.37
N LYS A 478 -14.22 -9.34 27.91
CA LYS A 478 -13.36 -10.48 27.54
C LYS A 478 -13.94 -11.90 27.73
N LYS A 479 -15.21 -12.02 28.14
CA LYS A 479 -15.88 -13.20 28.72
C LYS A 479 -15.82 -14.52 27.93
N HIS A 480 -15.31 -14.53 26.69
CA HIS A 480 -15.06 -15.75 25.90
C HIS A 480 -13.83 -15.63 24.99
N ARG A 481 -12.76 -16.37 25.31
CA ARG A 481 -11.51 -16.44 24.53
C ARG A 481 -11.68 -16.81 23.05
N ARG A 482 -12.78 -17.47 22.66
CA ARG A 482 -13.07 -17.82 21.25
C ARG A 482 -13.27 -16.59 20.34
N TYR A 483 -13.66 -15.44 20.88
CA TYR A 483 -13.86 -14.23 20.08
C TYR A 483 -12.57 -13.42 19.87
N ILE A 484 -11.48 -13.77 20.55
CA ILE A 484 -10.17 -13.11 20.39
C ILE A 484 -9.72 -13.18 18.92
N SER A 485 -9.75 -14.36 18.28
CA SER A 485 -9.24 -14.51 16.91
C SER A 485 -9.91 -13.58 15.90
N SER A 486 -11.24 -13.49 15.90
CA SER A 486 -11.92 -12.50 15.05
C SER A 486 -11.64 -11.05 15.47
N GLN A 487 -11.54 -10.77 16.77
CA GLN A 487 -11.18 -9.42 17.24
C GLN A 487 -9.76 -9.01 16.80
N THR A 488 -8.82 -9.95 16.75
CA THR A 488 -7.42 -9.76 16.35
C THR A 488 -7.24 -9.70 14.83
N PHE A 489 -7.96 -10.53 14.06
CA PHE A 489 -7.73 -10.69 12.62
C PHE A 489 -8.74 -9.97 11.71
N THR A 490 -9.98 -9.72 12.15
CA THR A 490 -10.99 -9.05 11.31
C THR A 490 -11.48 -7.71 11.88
N ALA A 491 -11.44 -7.52 13.20
CA ALA A 491 -12.02 -6.35 13.87
C ALA A 491 -11.01 -5.47 14.62
N SER A 492 -9.70 -5.63 14.39
CA SER A 492 -8.63 -4.93 15.13
C SER A 492 -8.45 -3.48 14.68
N PHE A 493 -9.53 -2.75 14.38
CA PHE A 493 -9.45 -1.42 13.78
C PHE A 493 -8.78 -0.38 14.70
N PRO A 494 -7.82 0.43 14.19
CA PRO A 494 -7.28 1.57 14.93
C PRO A 494 -8.40 2.52 15.39
N LYS A 495 -8.37 2.94 16.66
CA LYS A 495 -9.30 3.94 17.20
C LYS A 495 -8.90 5.34 16.71
N LEU A 496 -9.88 6.16 16.35
CA LEU A 496 -9.65 7.60 16.13
C LEU A 496 -9.61 8.32 17.49
N THR A 497 -8.57 9.12 17.71
CA THR A 497 -8.36 9.93 18.92
C THR A 497 -8.37 11.43 18.60
N GLY A 498 -8.54 12.26 19.62
CA GLY A 498 -8.42 13.73 19.52
C GLY A 498 -9.19 14.37 18.34
N ARG A 499 -8.43 15.10 17.52
CA ARG A 499 -8.92 15.88 16.36
C ARG A 499 -9.65 15.03 15.32
N SER A 500 -9.04 13.92 14.92
CA SER A 500 -9.49 13.06 13.81
C SER A 500 -10.88 12.49 14.04
N LYS A 501 -11.20 12.16 15.30
CA LYS A 501 -12.52 11.68 15.71
C LYS A 501 -13.61 12.74 15.53
N TRP A 502 -13.36 13.97 15.99
CA TRP A 502 -14.29 15.10 15.82
C TRP A 502 -14.46 15.49 14.35
N PHE A 503 -13.39 15.41 13.55
CA PHE A 503 -13.44 15.65 12.11
C PHE A 503 -14.33 14.63 11.39
N SER A 504 -14.17 13.33 11.69
CA SER A 504 -15.00 12.24 11.13
C SER A 504 -16.49 12.40 11.46
N TYR A 505 -16.81 12.69 12.73
CA TYR A 505 -18.21 12.91 13.14
C TYR A 505 -18.79 14.22 12.56
N GLY A 506 -18.01 15.30 12.55
CA GLY A 506 -18.43 16.60 12.00
C GLY A 506 -18.78 16.51 10.52
N LEU A 507 -17.97 15.80 9.72
CA LEU A 507 -18.22 15.56 8.30
C LEU A 507 -19.58 14.89 8.09
N TRP A 508 -19.83 13.75 8.76
CA TRP A 508 -21.07 12.99 8.57
C TRP A 508 -22.31 13.66 9.14
N VAL A 509 -22.19 14.39 10.25
CA VAL A 509 -23.29 15.21 10.78
C VAL A 509 -23.68 16.30 9.78
N PHE A 510 -22.69 17.00 9.19
CA PHE A 510 -22.98 18.07 8.24
C PHE A 510 -23.57 17.54 6.92
N VAL A 511 -23.05 16.43 6.38
CA VAL A 511 -23.59 15.76 5.17
C VAL A 511 -25.06 15.37 5.37
N TYR A 512 -25.40 14.67 6.46
CA TYR A 512 -26.78 14.24 6.68
C TYR A 512 -27.71 15.37 7.09
N LEU A 513 -27.23 16.41 7.78
CA LEU A 513 -28.01 17.59 8.09
C LEU A 513 -28.39 18.34 6.81
N ALA A 514 -27.42 18.63 5.94
CA ALA A 514 -27.66 19.33 4.68
C ALA A 514 -28.58 18.52 3.76
N LYS A 515 -28.29 17.22 3.58
CA LYS A 515 -29.14 16.29 2.83
C LYS A 515 -30.59 16.30 3.33
N TYR A 516 -30.83 16.03 4.61
CA TYR A 516 -32.19 15.89 5.11
C TYR A 516 -32.99 17.20 5.08
N ILE A 517 -32.31 18.36 5.15
CA ILE A 517 -32.95 19.66 4.91
C ILE A 517 -33.34 19.77 3.43
N GLU A 518 -32.41 19.56 2.50
CA GLU A 518 -32.68 19.69 1.06
C GLU A 518 -33.77 18.70 0.60
N SER A 519 -33.60 17.40 0.85
CA SER A 519 -34.56 16.38 0.43
C SER A 519 -35.92 16.52 1.12
N TYR A 520 -36.03 17.21 2.27
CA TYR A 520 -37.33 17.57 2.84
C TYR A 520 -38.00 18.70 2.04
N PHE A 521 -37.28 19.79 1.76
CA PHE A 521 -37.85 20.96 1.09
C PHE A 521 -38.06 20.77 -0.43
N PHE A 522 -37.14 20.12 -1.14
CA PHE A 522 -37.17 20.03 -2.60
C PHE A 522 -37.76 18.72 -3.12
N LEU A 523 -37.49 17.58 -2.49
CA LEU A 523 -38.07 16.29 -2.89
C LEU A 523 -39.42 16.03 -2.20
N THR A 524 -39.45 15.98 -0.87
CA THR A 524 -40.64 15.54 -0.13
C THR A 524 -41.82 16.51 -0.26
N LEU A 525 -41.60 17.82 -0.13
CA LEU A 525 -42.68 18.80 -0.22
C LEU A 525 -43.20 19.00 -1.66
N SER A 526 -42.35 18.88 -2.69
CA SER A 526 -42.78 19.04 -4.09
C SER A 526 -43.71 17.92 -4.53
N LEU A 527 -43.54 16.70 -4.01
CA LEU A 527 -44.40 15.54 -4.27
C LEU A 527 -45.73 15.55 -3.52
N ARG A 528 -45.87 16.35 -2.46
CA ARG A 528 -47.09 16.41 -1.63
C ARG A 528 -48.36 16.66 -2.44
N ASP A 529 -48.31 17.59 -3.39
CA ASP A 529 -49.47 17.99 -4.18
C ASP A 529 -49.74 17.04 -5.38
N PRO A 530 -48.73 16.57 -6.14
CA PRO A 530 -48.89 15.45 -7.06
C PRO A 530 -49.48 14.19 -6.41
N ILE A 531 -49.03 13.80 -5.21
CA ILE A 531 -49.59 12.67 -4.46
C ILE A 531 -51.07 12.95 -4.12
N ARG A 532 -51.42 14.17 -3.68
CA ARG A 532 -52.82 14.56 -3.41
C ARG A 532 -53.70 14.39 -4.65
N VAL A 533 -53.26 14.82 -5.83
CA VAL A 533 -54.06 14.77 -7.05
C VAL A 533 -54.14 13.35 -7.62
N LEU A 534 -53.02 12.64 -7.73
CA LEU A 534 -52.98 11.30 -8.33
C LEU A 534 -53.66 10.22 -7.46
N SER A 535 -53.67 10.38 -6.13
CA SER A 535 -54.32 9.42 -5.23
C SER A 535 -55.86 9.41 -5.32
N ILE A 536 -56.48 10.52 -5.74
CA ILE A 536 -57.94 10.67 -5.89
C ILE A 536 -58.41 10.57 -7.35
N MET A 537 -57.51 10.54 -8.32
CA MET A 537 -57.86 10.56 -9.74
C MET A 537 -58.37 9.20 -10.23
N ASP A 538 -59.68 9.09 -10.47
CA ASP A 538 -60.32 7.91 -11.07
C ASP A 538 -60.54 8.08 -12.59
N LEU A 539 -59.83 7.27 -13.37
CA LEU A 539 -59.93 7.24 -14.83
C LEU A 539 -60.94 6.17 -15.27
N SER A 540 -62.23 6.46 -15.05
CA SER A 540 -63.33 5.56 -15.37
C SER A 540 -63.73 5.58 -16.86
N ARG A 541 -63.40 6.64 -17.61
CA ARG A 541 -63.68 6.80 -19.05
C ARG A 541 -62.43 6.53 -19.89
N CYS A 542 -62.18 5.25 -20.17
CA CYS A 542 -61.03 4.79 -20.96
C CYS A 542 -61.46 4.17 -22.30
N GLN A 543 -60.95 4.69 -23.42
CA GLN A 543 -60.81 3.90 -24.64
C GLN A 543 -59.49 3.13 -24.54
N GLY A 544 -59.55 1.80 -24.59
CA GLY A 544 -58.38 0.93 -24.39
C GLY A 544 -57.56 0.74 -25.66
N GLU A 545 -56.26 0.50 -25.50
CA GLU A 545 -55.41 0.01 -26.59
C GLU A 545 -55.65 -1.48 -26.86
N TYR A 546 -55.39 -1.90 -28.10
CA TYR A 546 -55.61 -3.27 -28.58
C TYR A 546 -54.87 -4.36 -27.77
N LEU A 547 -53.72 -4.02 -27.18
CA LEU A 547 -52.77 -5.00 -26.61
C LEU A 547 -52.92 -5.20 -25.08
N LEU A 548 -53.41 -4.20 -24.36
CA LEU A 548 -53.55 -4.21 -22.88
C LEU A 548 -54.97 -3.86 -22.40
N GLY A 549 -55.88 -3.50 -23.31
CA GLY A 549 -57.26 -3.13 -23.01
C GLY A 549 -57.37 -1.88 -22.10
N PRO A 550 -58.47 -1.73 -21.36
CA PRO A 550 -58.68 -0.56 -20.48
C PRO A 550 -57.90 -0.66 -19.14
N ILE A 551 -57.13 -1.72 -18.91
CA ILE A 551 -56.45 -1.97 -17.63
C ILE A 551 -55.40 -0.89 -17.35
N LEU A 552 -54.55 -0.59 -18.33
CA LEU A 552 -53.49 0.40 -18.17
C LEU A 552 -54.06 1.79 -17.82
N CYS A 553 -55.11 2.22 -18.53
CA CYS A 553 -55.77 3.51 -18.30
C CYS A 553 -56.45 3.59 -16.91
N LYS A 554 -57.18 2.55 -16.49
CA LYS A 554 -57.81 2.52 -15.15
C LYS A 554 -56.80 2.57 -14.00
N TRP A 555 -55.61 2.00 -14.18
CA TRP A 555 -54.55 1.98 -13.17
C TRP A 555 -53.50 3.09 -13.37
N GLN A 556 -53.58 3.88 -14.44
CA GLN A 556 -52.56 4.86 -14.85
C GLN A 556 -52.21 5.83 -13.72
N ALA A 557 -53.21 6.42 -13.06
CA ALA A 557 -52.98 7.35 -11.94
C ALA A 557 -52.10 6.74 -10.82
N LYS A 558 -52.37 5.46 -10.48
CA LYS A 558 -51.65 4.71 -9.44
C LYS A 558 -50.28 4.23 -9.92
N ILE A 559 -50.14 3.84 -11.19
CA ILE A 559 -48.87 3.46 -11.80
C ILE A 559 -47.93 4.68 -11.85
N THR A 560 -48.41 5.83 -12.33
CA THR A 560 -47.64 7.08 -12.34
C THR A 560 -47.22 7.48 -10.93
N LEU A 561 -48.12 7.40 -9.95
CA LEU A 561 -47.80 7.68 -8.54
C LEU A 561 -46.68 6.77 -8.01
N VAL A 562 -46.71 5.48 -8.30
CA VAL A 562 -45.64 4.54 -7.92
C VAL A 562 -44.33 4.84 -8.64
N LEU A 563 -44.36 5.15 -9.94
CA LEU A 563 -43.17 5.54 -10.70
C LEU A 563 -42.54 6.85 -10.18
N MET A 564 -43.35 7.84 -9.82
CA MET A 564 -42.88 9.08 -9.21
C MET A 564 -42.23 8.82 -7.85
N LEU A 565 -42.84 8.01 -6.98
CA LEU A 565 -42.26 7.63 -5.68
C LEU A 565 -40.96 6.81 -5.83
N LEU A 566 -40.84 5.96 -6.85
CA LEU A 566 -39.61 5.23 -7.16
C LEU A 566 -38.50 6.13 -7.72
N SER A 567 -38.86 7.10 -8.55
CA SER A 567 -37.91 8.10 -9.07
C SER A 567 -37.38 8.99 -7.96
N ASP A 568 -38.27 9.44 -7.07
CA ASP A 568 -37.92 10.25 -5.89
C ASP A 568 -37.02 9.49 -4.91
N LEU A 569 -37.35 8.23 -4.66
CA LEU A 569 -36.51 7.32 -3.89
C LEU A 569 -35.11 7.18 -4.51
N GLY A 570 -35.00 7.18 -5.85
CA GLY A 570 -33.71 7.20 -6.55
C GLY A 570 -32.91 8.48 -6.27
N LEU A 571 -33.54 9.65 -6.42
CA LEU A 571 -32.91 10.95 -6.14
C LEU A 571 -32.47 11.07 -4.67
N PHE A 572 -33.34 10.66 -3.73
CA PHE A 572 -33.05 10.66 -2.28
C PHE A 572 -31.80 9.84 -1.89
N PHE A 573 -31.39 8.88 -2.71
CA PHE A 573 -30.12 8.17 -2.53
C PHE A 573 -28.95 8.99 -3.08
N LEU A 574 -29.06 9.50 -4.31
CA LEU A 574 -28.04 10.27 -5.03
C LEU A 574 -27.66 11.59 -4.31
N ASP A 575 -28.62 12.32 -3.74
CA ASP A 575 -28.39 13.58 -2.99
C ASP A 575 -27.27 13.44 -1.94
N THR A 576 -27.20 12.28 -1.28
CA THR A 576 -26.21 12.03 -0.22
C THR A 576 -24.78 12.03 -0.74
N TYR A 577 -24.58 11.56 -1.97
CA TYR A 577 -23.26 11.51 -2.60
C TYR A 577 -22.81 12.90 -3.04
N LEU A 578 -23.73 13.70 -3.59
CA LEU A 578 -23.50 15.12 -3.90
C LEU A 578 -23.06 15.89 -2.64
N TRP A 579 -23.82 15.78 -1.55
CA TRP A 579 -23.44 16.41 -0.27
C TRP A 579 -22.13 15.87 0.28
N TYR A 580 -21.89 14.55 0.19
CA TYR A 580 -20.61 13.97 0.60
C TYR A 580 -19.42 14.61 -0.14
N ILE A 581 -19.50 14.79 -1.47
CA ILE A 581 -18.43 15.45 -2.25
C ILE A 581 -18.26 16.91 -1.80
N ILE A 582 -19.35 17.68 -1.70
CA ILE A 582 -19.30 19.11 -1.33
C ILE A 582 -18.70 19.28 0.07
N CYS A 583 -19.21 18.54 1.05
CA CYS A 583 -18.72 18.61 2.42
C CYS A 583 -17.27 18.11 2.52
N ASN A 584 -16.90 17.03 1.83
CA ASN A 584 -15.52 16.55 1.80
C ASN A 584 -14.56 17.59 1.21
N CYS A 585 -14.95 18.28 0.15
CA CYS A 585 -14.16 19.36 -0.44
C CYS A 585 -13.92 20.49 0.58
N ILE A 586 -14.99 20.99 1.23
CA ILE A 586 -14.90 22.03 2.26
C ILE A 586 -14.00 21.59 3.42
N PHE A 587 -14.22 20.40 3.97
CA PHE A 587 -13.43 19.85 5.08
C PHE A 587 -11.96 19.62 4.69
N SER A 588 -11.68 19.19 3.46
CA SER A 588 -10.32 19.01 2.95
C SER A 588 -9.59 20.34 2.74
N ILE A 589 -10.31 21.40 2.35
CA ILE A 589 -9.77 22.78 2.28
C ILE A 589 -9.46 23.31 3.69
N VAL A 590 -10.36 23.13 4.66
CA VAL A 590 -10.11 23.51 6.07
C VAL A 590 -8.90 22.74 6.65
N LEU A 591 -8.78 21.45 6.35
CA LEU A 591 -7.64 20.63 6.73
C LEU A 591 -6.34 21.12 6.06
N SER A 592 -6.37 21.45 4.76
CA SER A 592 -5.27 22.08 4.03
C SER A 592 -4.78 23.36 4.71
N PHE A 593 -5.68 24.28 5.07
CA PHE A 593 -5.29 25.50 5.80
C PHE A 593 -4.65 25.21 7.15
N SER A 594 -5.15 24.23 7.90
CA SER A 594 -4.55 23.82 9.18
C SER A 594 -3.17 23.17 9.05
N LEU A 595 -2.86 22.59 7.88
CA LEU A 595 -1.57 22.00 7.53
C LEU A 595 -0.64 23.04 6.87
N GLY A 596 -1.00 24.33 6.88
CA GLY A 596 -0.18 25.40 6.29
C GLY A 596 -0.18 25.44 4.74
N THR A 597 -0.86 24.51 4.06
CA THR A 597 -1.05 24.55 2.60
C THR A 597 -2.17 25.52 2.22
N SER A 598 -1.85 26.81 2.23
CA SER A 598 -2.72 27.86 1.71
C SER A 598 -2.56 28.01 0.19
N ILE A 599 -3.63 27.74 -0.54
CA ILE A 599 -3.76 28.02 -1.98
C ILE A 599 -3.70 29.53 -2.26
N LEU A 600 -4.03 30.35 -1.25
CA LEU A 600 -4.13 31.82 -1.33
C LEU A 600 -2.84 32.55 -0.94
N THR A 601 -1.77 31.85 -0.55
CA THR A 601 -0.49 32.50 -0.27
C THR A 601 0.18 32.92 -1.57
N PRO A 602 0.54 34.21 -1.76
CA PRO A 602 1.23 34.65 -2.97
C PRO A 602 2.52 33.87 -3.20
N TRP A 603 2.68 33.29 -4.40
CA TRP A 603 3.84 32.46 -4.78
C TRP A 603 5.20 33.12 -4.47
N LYS A 604 5.28 34.45 -4.59
CA LYS A 604 6.47 35.26 -4.23
C LYS A 604 6.97 35.00 -2.80
N ASN A 605 6.04 34.88 -1.84
CA ASN A 605 6.35 34.67 -0.42
C ASN A 605 6.82 33.24 -0.11
N VAL A 606 6.55 32.30 -1.02
CA VAL A 606 6.98 30.90 -0.91
C VAL A 606 8.45 30.77 -1.33
N TYR A 607 8.85 31.44 -2.42
CA TYR A 607 10.21 31.37 -2.96
C TYR A 607 11.25 32.15 -2.14
N SER A 608 10.94 33.34 -1.63
CA SER A 608 11.89 34.13 -0.82
C SER A 608 12.30 33.42 0.49
N ARG A 609 11.41 32.56 1.02
CA ARG A 609 11.67 31.74 2.22
C ARG A 609 12.28 30.36 1.91
N LEU A 610 12.37 29.98 0.63
CA LEU A 610 12.85 28.66 0.21
C LEU A 610 14.28 28.33 0.70
N PRO A 611 15.29 29.22 0.63
CA PRO A 611 16.62 28.93 1.16
C PRO A 611 16.63 28.57 2.66
N LYS A 612 15.82 29.28 3.46
CA LYS A 612 15.68 29.02 4.89
C LYS A 612 15.00 27.68 5.16
N ARG A 613 13.99 27.32 4.36
CA ARG A 613 13.26 26.04 4.45
C ARG A 613 14.12 24.84 4.04
N ILE A 614 14.92 24.96 2.97
CA ILE A 614 15.89 23.91 2.59
C ILE A 614 16.82 23.61 3.77
N TYR A 615 17.39 24.65 4.39
CA TYR A 615 18.28 24.50 5.54
C TYR A 615 17.59 23.83 6.75
N SER A 616 16.35 24.19 7.07
CA SER A 616 15.67 23.70 8.29
C SER A 616 14.84 22.44 8.12
N LYS A 617 14.50 22.01 6.89
CA LYS A 617 13.61 20.87 6.63
C LYS A 617 14.23 19.76 5.78
N ILE A 618 15.37 19.97 5.14
CA ILE A 618 16.07 18.94 4.37
C ILE A 618 17.36 18.47 5.06
N LEU A 619 18.08 19.36 5.75
CA LEU A 619 19.40 19.07 6.35
C LEU A 619 19.30 18.83 7.86
N ALA A 620 19.98 17.79 8.36
CA ALA A 620 20.02 17.42 9.77
C ALA A 620 21.03 18.28 10.58
N THR A 621 20.78 19.59 10.65
CA THR A 621 21.77 20.58 11.18
C THR A 621 21.90 20.63 12.71
N SER A 622 21.04 19.91 13.45
CA SER A 622 21.11 19.74 14.91
C SER A 622 22.36 18.96 15.34
N GLU A 623 22.71 17.92 14.58
CA GLU A 623 23.67 16.87 14.93
C GLU A 623 25.00 16.98 14.15
N MET A 624 25.22 18.06 13.41
CA MET A 624 26.49 18.28 12.70
C MET A 624 27.62 18.76 13.62
N ASP A 625 28.73 18.02 13.64
CA ASP A 625 29.95 18.34 14.40
C ASP A 625 30.56 19.71 14.04
N VAL A 626 30.56 20.07 12.74
CA VAL A 626 31.17 21.31 12.23
C VAL A 626 30.14 22.16 11.49
N LYS A 627 29.72 23.25 12.13
CA LYS A 627 28.69 24.16 11.60
C LYS A 627 29.24 25.12 10.54
N PHE A 628 29.25 24.68 9.29
CA PHE A 628 29.55 25.53 8.13
C PHE A 628 28.53 26.66 7.97
N LYS A 629 28.93 27.75 7.28
CA LYS A 629 28.02 28.86 6.93
C LYS A 629 26.85 28.31 6.11
N ALA A 630 25.62 28.44 6.60
CA ALA A 630 24.39 27.92 5.99
C ALA A 630 24.26 28.20 4.48
N LYS A 631 24.74 29.36 4.00
CA LYS A 631 24.74 29.74 2.59
C LYS A 631 25.50 28.74 1.68
N ILE A 632 26.55 28.10 2.19
CA ILE A 632 27.35 27.09 1.47
C ILE A 632 26.52 25.81 1.31
N LEU A 633 25.98 25.28 2.41
CA LEU A 633 25.19 24.04 2.43
C LEU A 633 23.94 24.17 1.53
N ILE A 634 23.22 25.30 1.63
CA ILE A 634 22.07 25.61 0.75
C ILE A 634 22.51 25.67 -0.72
N SER A 635 23.67 26.26 -1.03
CA SER A 635 24.14 26.38 -2.42
C SER A 635 24.44 25.03 -3.06
N GLN A 636 24.92 24.05 -2.30
CA GLN A 636 25.18 22.69 -2.78
C GLN A 636 23.88 21.96 -3.13
N VAL A 637 22.88 21.99 -2.24
CA VAL A 637 21.55 21.39 -2.50
C VAL A 637 20.87 22.07 -3.70
N TRP A 638 20.81 23.39 -3.71
CA TRP A 638 20.11 24.14 -4.76
C TRP A 638 20.77 23.98 -6.13
N ASN A 639 22.10 24.09 -6.21
CA ASN A 639 22.80 23.91 -7.48
C ASN A 639 22.61 22.49 -8.02
N ALA A 640 22.59 21.46 -7.17
CA ALA A 640 22.32 20.08 -7.61
C ALA A 640 20.92 19.92 -8.24
N ILE A 641 19.88 20.52 -7.66
CA ILE A 641 18.51 20.51 -8.22
C ILE A 641 18.50 21.17 -9.61
N VAL A 642 19.04 22.39 -9.73
CA VAL A 642 19.04 23.14 -11.01
C VAL A 642 19.88 22.42 -12.08
N ILE A 643 21.02 21.83 -11.71
CA ILE A 643 21.86 21.03 -12.61
C ILE A 643 21.13 19.77 -13.07
N SER A 644 20.32 19.11 -12.22
CA SER A 644 19.50 17.96 -12.63
C SER A 644 18.48 18.37 -13.69
N MET A 645 17.76 19.48 -13.48
CA MET A 645 16.77 19.99 -14.45
C MET A 645 17.40 20.41 -15.79
N TYR A 646 18.64 20.92 -15.77
CA TYR A 646 19.42 21.17 -16.98
C TYR A 646 19.81 19.86 -17.71
N ARG A 647 20.31 18.85 -16.97
CA ARG A 647 20.65 17.53 -17.53
C ARG A 647 19.45 16.76 -18.11
N GLU A 648 18.24 17.05 -17.60
CA GLU A 648 16.97 16.54 -18.13
C GLU A 648 16.45 17.34 -19.34
N HIS A 649 17.18 18.36 -19.82
CA HIS A 649 16.80 19.27 -20.92
C HIS A 649 15.60 20.18 -20.65
N LEU A 650 15.22 20.38 -19.38
CA LEU A 650 14.11 21.26 -18.98
C LEU A 650 14.50 22.75 -18.90
N LEU A 651 15.81 23.03 -18.82
CA LEU A 651 16.36 24.38 -18.72
C LEU A 651 17.40 24.62 -19.82
N SER A 652 17.47 25.86 -20.31
CA SER A 652 18.56 26.34 -21.15
C SER A 652 19.77 26.77 -20.30
N ILE A 653 20.94 26.89 -20.94
CA ILE A 653 22.17 27.33 -20.26
C ILE A 653 22.05 28.78 -19.70
N GLU A 654 21.26 29.64 -20.34
CA GLU A 654 20.96 30.99 -19.84
C GLU A 654 20.15 30.96 -18.54
N HIS A 655 19.14 30.08 -18.46
CA HIS A 655 18.35 29.90 -17.23
C HIS A 655 19.23 29.30 -16.12
N LEU A 656 20.08 28.32 -16.44
CA LEU A 656 21.05 27.73 -15.52
C LEU A 656 21.95 28.80 -14.88
N GLN A 657 22.60 29.65 -15.69
CA GLN A 657 23.48 30.72 -15.20
C GLN A 657 22.78 31.71 -14.25
N ARG A 658 21.49 32.01 -14.47
CA ARG A 658 20.68 32.91 -13.63
C ARG A 658 20.21 32.26 -12.31
N LEU A 659 20.09 30.93 -12.29
CA LEU A 659 19.55 30.16 -11.16
C LEU A 659 20.63 29.58 -10.23
N LEU A 660 21.89 29.46 -10.66
CA LEU A 660 22.98 28.94 -9.84
C LEU A 660 23.55 29.94 -8.83
N PHE A 661 23.95 29.46 -7.65
CA PHE A 661 24.88 30.18 -6.78
C PHE A 661 26.27 30.20 -7.41
N GLN A 662 26.86 31.38 -7.50
CA GLN A 662 28.18 31.62 -8.11
C GLN A 662 29.18 32.04 -7.03
N GLN A 663 30.42 31.53 -7.09
CA GLN A 663 31.53 32.10 -6.32
C GLN A 663 32.06 33.32 -7.07
N VAL A 664 32.20 34.44 -6.36
CA VAL A 664 32.71 35.71 -6.89
C VAL A 664 33.73 36.24 -5.88
N ASP A 665 34.90 36.65 -6.38
CA ASP A 665 35.94 37.26 -5.54
C ASP A 665 35.40 38.55 -4.91
N SER A 666 35.69 38.78 -3.63
CA SER A 666 35.18 39.97 -2.94
C SER A 666 35.90 41.24 -3.41
N LEU A 667 35.16 42.36 -3.45
CA LEU A 667 35.71 43.68 -3.76
C LEU A 667 36.70 44.22 -2.70
N MET A 668 36.95 43.45 -1.62
CA MET A 668 37.75 43.83 -0.45
C MET A 668 38.70 42.70 -0.02
N GLY A 669 39.42 42.12 -0.97
CA GLY A 669 40.60 41.28 -0.74
C GLY A 669 40.35 39.78 -0.54
N ASP A 670 41.09 38.99 -1.32
CA ASP A 670 41.48 37.56 -1.24
C ASP A 670 40.49 36.50 -0.70
N THR A 671 39.21 36.85 -0.57
CA THR A 671 38.17 35.99 -0.03
C THR A 671 37.05 35.80 -1.04
N ARG A 672 36.86 34.56 -1.49
CA ARG A 672 35.75 34.19 -2.37
C ARG A 672 34.42 34.22 -1.62
N THR A 673 33.45 34.95 -2.17
CA THR A 673 32.10 35.08 -1.60
C THR A 673 31.06 34.42 -2.50
N LEU A 674 30.09 33.73 -1.91
CA LEU A 674 28.97 33.15 -2.67
C LEU A 674 27.91 34.21 -2.95
N LYS A 675 27.72 34.55 -4.22
CA LYS A 675 26.60 35.35 -4.73
C LYS A 675 25.35 34.48 -4.82
N SER A 676 24.25 34.98 -4.28
CA SER A 676 22.94 34.30 -4.37
C SER A 676 22.25 34.62 -5.70
N PRO A 677 21.50 33.65 -6.28
CA PRO A 677 20.66 33.89 -7.45
C PRO A 677 19.72 35.09 -7.27
N THR A 678 19.54 35.88 -8.33
CA THR A 678 18.54 36.97 -8.34
C THR A 678 17.13 36.46 -8.12
N PHE A 679 16.86 35.19 -8.48
CA PHE A 679 15.61 34.48 -8.19
C PHE A 679 15.11 34.61 -6.74
N PHE A 680 16.02 34.61 -5.75
CA PHE A 680 15.67 34.71 -4.33
C PHE A 680 15.53 36.16 -3.82
N VAL A 681 15.96 37.16 -4.60
CA VAL A 681 16.10 38.56 -4.16
C VAL A 681 15.18 39.52 -4.92
N ALA A 682 14.98 39.30 -6.22
CA ALA A 682 14.38 40.28 -7.14
C ALA A 682 12.83 40.31 -7.15
N GLN A 683 12.16 40.08 -6.00
CA GLN A 683 10.71 39.84 -5.98
C GLN A 683 9.85 40.88 -5.24
N ASP A 684 10.46 41.77 -4.44
CA ASP A 684 9.76 42.85 -3.73
C ASP A 684 9.46 44.06 -4.64
N ASP A 685 10.22 44.24 -5.74
CA ASP A 685 10.02 45.34 -6.68
C ASP A 685 8.92 45.05 -7.73
N SER A 686 8.07 46.05 -7.95
CA SER A 686 6.98 46.01 -8.95
C SER A 686 7.46 46.16 -10.40
N THR A 687 8.69 46.62 -10.59
CA THR A 687 9.37 46.84 -11.88
C THR A 687 9.93 45.57 -12.51
N PHE A 688 10.16 44.50 -11.73
CA PHE A 688 10.80 43.24 -12.19
C PHE A 688 9.85 42.27 -12.93
N LYS A 689 8.71 42.73 -13.45
CA LYS A 689 7.75 41.89 -14.21
C LYS A 689 8.31 41.32 -15.53
N SER A 690 9.51 41.70 -15.95
CA SER A 690 10.12 41.38 -17.25
C SER A 690 11.13 40.22 -17.25
N MET A 691 11.43 39.61 -16.10
CA MET A 691 12.34 38.44 -16.03
C MET A 691 11.58 37.13 -15.77
N GLU A 692 11.23 36.40 -16.83
CA GLU A 692 10.84 35.00 -16.69
C GLU A 692 12.07 34.15 -16.32
N PHE A 693 12.07 33.57 -15.11
CA PHE A 693 13.14 32.69 -14.62
C PHE A 693 13.03 31.25 -15.16
N PHE A 694 11.84 30.87 -15.62
CA PHE A 694 11.52 29.56 -16.17
C PHE A 694 10.67 29.76 -17.43
N PRO A 695 10.80 28.92 -18.47
CA PRO A 695 9.93 29.01 -19.64
C PRO A 695 8.46 28.87 -19.25
N SER A 696 7.59 29.63 -19.93
CA SER A 696 6.15 29.51 -19.78
C SER A 696 5.66 28.08 -20.02
N ASN A 697 4.77 27.60 -19.13
CA ASN A 697 4.26 26.22 -19.06
C ASN A 697 5.31 25.09 -19.02
N SER A 698 6.52 25.34 -18.53
CA SER A 698 7.55 24.30 -18.37
C SER A 698 7.35 23.38 -17.17
N GLU A 699 7.74 22.11 -17.34
CA GLU A 699 7.89 21.12 -16.26
C GLU A 699 8.77 21.63 -15.11
N ALA A 700 9.88 22.31 -15.41
CA ALA A 700 10.77 22.89 -14.40
C ALA A 700 10.03 23.86 -13.45
N LYS A 701 9.15 24.72 -14.00
CA LYS A 701 8.31 25.63 -13.20
C LYS A 701 7.36 24.86 -12.29
N ARG A 702 6.70 23.81 -12.80
CA ARG A 702 5.78 22.96 -12.01
C ARG A 702 6.50 22.26 -10.86
N ARG A 703 7.64 21.64 -11.14
CA ARG A 703 8.43 20.90 -10.14
C ARG A 703 8.96 21.81 -9.03
N ILE A 704 9.58 22.95 -9.38
CA ILE A 704 10.06 23.93 -8.39
C ILE A 704 8.89 24.56 -7.59
N SER A 705 7.74 24.82 -8.23
CA SER A 705 6.51 25.24 -7.54
C SER A 705 6.09 24.23 -6.48
N PHE A 706 5.97 22.94 -6.85
CA PHE A 706 5.56 21.90 -5.92
C PHE A 706 6.59 21.70 -4.79
N PHE A 707 7.88 21.63 -5.11
CA PHE A 707 8.94 21.52 -4.13
C PHE A 707 8.89 22.67 -3.10
N ALA A 708 8.80 23.91 -3.57
CA ALA A 708 8.75 25.08 -2.68
C ALA A 708 7.46 25.15 -1.82
N GLN A 709 6.33 24.70 -2.36
CA GLN A 709 5.08 24.55 -1.62
C GLN A 709 5.14 23.41 -0.60
N SER A 710 5.76 22.28 -0.95
CA SER A 710 5.88 21.11 -0.07
C SER A 710 6.68 21.43 1.19
N LEU A 711 7.79 22.17 1.06
CA LEU A 711 8.60 22.65 2.20
C LEU A 711 7.92 23.78 3.02
N ALA A 712 6.73 24.24 2.62
CA ALA A 712 5.90 25.14 3.43
C ALA A 712 5.06 24.39 4.48
N THR A 713 4.90 23.07 4.32
CA THR A 713 4.06 22.21 5.16
C THR A 713 4.79 21.76 6.44
N PRO A 714 4.08 21.27 7.47
CA PRO A 714 4.72 20.58 8.59
C PRO A 714 5.27 19.23 8.11
N ILE A 715 6.56 19.25 7.74
CA ILE A 715 7.37 18.05 7.48
C ILE A 715 8.10 17.66 8.77
N SER A 716 8.13 16.36 9.08
CA SER A 716 8.90 15.75 10.17
C SER A 716 10.40 16.10 10.08
N GLU A 717 11.05 16.24 11.23
CA GLU A 717 12.46 16.67 11.27
C GLU A 717 13.39 15.61 10.64
N PRO A 718 14.38 16.02 9.82
CA PRO A 718 15.26 15.10 9.13
C PRO A 718 16.35 14.56 10.07
N VAL A 719 16.46 13.23 10.18
CA VAL A 719 17.61 12.56 10.80
C VAL A 719 18.84 12.55 9.88
N PRO A 720 20.09 12.47 10.38
CA PRO A 720 21.29 12.28 9.55
C PRO A 720 21.16 11.06 8.64
N VAL A 721 21.84 11.04 7.47
CA VAL A 721 21.72 9.87 6.57
C VAL A 721 22.28 8.58 7.19
N ASP A 722 23.26 8.67 8.09
CA ASP A 722 23.76 7.51 8.86
C ASP A 722 22.65 6.85 9.70
N CYS A 723 21.78 7.66 10.31
CA CYS A 723 20.65 7.24 11.14
C CYS A 723 19.41 6.81 10.32
N MET A 724 19.35 7.15 9.03
CA MET A 724 18.22 6.84 8.13
C MET A 724 17.94 5.33 8.07
N PRO A 725 16.67 4.89 8.15
CA PRO A 725 16.31 3.49 7.92
C PRO A 725 16.60 3.04 6.48
N THR A 726 17.08 1.81 6.31
CA THR A 726 17.26 1.21 4.98
C THR A 726 15.90 0.84 4.36
N PHE A 727 15.75 1.10 3.05
CA PHE A 727 14.53 0.78 2.30
C PHE A 727 14.82 0.21 0.91
N THR A 728 13.84 -0.53 0.36
CA THR A 728 13.89 -1.10 -0.99
C THR A 728 12.79 -0.54 -1.89
N VAL A 729 13.11 -0.09 -3.10
CA VAL A 729 12.13 0.14 -4.18
C VAL A 729 11.92 -1.17 -4.94
N LEU A 730 10.66 -1.61 -5.06
CA LEU A 730 10.24 -2.81 -5.79
C LEU A 730 9.41 -2.45 -7.02
N VAL A 731 9.89 -2.85 -8.21
CA VAL A 731 9.27 -2.57 -9.51
C VAL A 731 8.83 -3.88 -10.17
N PRO A 732 7.52 -4.18 -10.32
CA PRO A 732 7.07 -5.32 -11.12
C PRO A 732 7.13 -4.97 -12.61
N HIS A 733 7.87 -5.77 -13.38
CA HIS A 733 7.98 -5.66 -14.83
C HIS A 733 7.52 -6.97 -15.50
N TYR A 734 6.76 -6.85 -16.60
CA TYR A 734 6.23 -8.00 -17.32
C TYR A 734 6.41 -7.90 -18.85
N SER A 735 5.96 -6.80 -19.45
CA SER A 735 6.01 -6.59 -20.90
C SER A 735 6.04 -5.12 -21.32
N GLU A 736 6.20 -4.22 -20.36
CA GLU A 736 6.42 -2.79 -20.57
C GLU A 736 7.73 -2.60 -21.36
N LYS A 737 7.75 -1.63 -22.28
CA LYS A 737 8.93 -1.37 -23.12
C LYS A 737 10.09 -0.89 -22.25
N ILE A 738 11.24 -1.57 -22.36
CA ILE A 738 12.43 -1.26 -21.55
C ILE A 738 13.05 0.07 -22.01
N LEU A 739 13.36 0.17 -23.31
CA LEU A 739 13.89 1.33 -24.00
C LEU A 739 13.31 1.35 -25.42
N LEU A 740 13.06 2.53 -26.00
CA LEU A 740 12.57 2.62 -27.38
C LEU A 740 13.64 2.20 -28.41
N GLY A 741 13.23 1.44 -29.42
CA GLY A 741 14.05 1.11 -30.57
C GLY A 741 14.11 2.25 -31.60
N LEU A 742 15.25 2.43 -32.28
CA LEU A 742 15.39 3.47 -33.31
C LEU A 742 14.32 3.34 -34.42
N LYS A 743 14.00 2.10 -34.81
CA LYS A 743 12.96 1.81 -35.81
C LYS A 743 11.57 2.24 -35.35
N GLU A 744 11.27 2.14 -34.05
CA GLU A 744 9.97 2.54 -33.48
C GLU A 744 9.85 4.07 -33.38
N ILE A 745 10.95 4.75 -33.08
CA ILE A 745 11.03 6.21 -32.98
C ILE A 745 10.79 6.91 -34.34
N ILE A 746 11.30 6.31 -35.43
CA ILE A 746 11.40 6.93 -36.77
C ILE A 746 10.36 6.37 -37.77
N ARG A 747 9.79 5.18 -37.55
CA ARG A 747 8.83 4.56 -38.49
C ARG A 747 7.39 4.88 -38.09
N GLU A 748 6.54 5.11 -39.09
CA GLU A 748 5.09 5.14 -38.89
C GLU A 748 4.59 3.77 -38.39
N GLU A 749 3.93 3.73 -37.23
CA GLU A 749 3.41 2.48 -36.65
C GLU A 749 2.21 1.91 -37.43
N SER A 750 1.45 2.75 -38.11
CA SER A 750 0.28 2.35 -38.89
C SER A 750 0.11 3.19 -40.15
N PRO A 751 -0.48 2.64 -41.24
CA PRO A 751 -0.79 3.40 -42.46
C PRO A 751 -1.91 4.45 -42.27
N LYS A 752 -2.44 4.61 -41.04
CA LYS A 752 -3.41 5.64 -40.66
C LYS A 752 -2.78 6.79 -39.87
N SER A 753 -1.57 6.62 -39.34
CA SER A 753 -0.85 7.59 -38.52
C SER A 753 0.35 8.16 -39.30
N LYS A 754 0.17 9.32 -39.93
CA LYS A 754 1.19 10.01 -40.75
C LYS A 754 2.25 10.78 -39.94
N ILE A 755 2.41 10.46 -38.66
CA ILE A 755 3.30 11.18 -37.73
C ILE A 755 4.10 10.14 -36.96
N THR A 756 5.42 10.30 -36.94
CA THR A 756 6.32 9.43 -36.18
C THR A 756 6.29 9.75 -34.69
N VAL A 757 6.70 8.79 -33.84
CA VAL A 757 6.79 9.02 -32.38
C VAL A 757 7.71 10.20 -32.07
N LEU A 758 8.80 10.37 -32.82
CA LEU A 758 9.71 11.50 -32.64
C LEU A 758 9.07 12.86 -32.97
N GLU A 759 8.33 12.97 -34.08
CA GLU A 759 7.63 14.20 -34.45
C GLU A 759 6.53 14.55 -33.45
N TYR A 760 5.81 13.54 -32.97
CA TYR A 760 4.82 13.72 -31.90
C TYR A 760 5.46 14.27 -30.62
N LEU A 761 6.59 13.71 -30.18
CA LEU A 761 7.33 14.21 -29.00
C LEU A 761 7.92 15.61 -29.21
N LYS A 762 8.38 15.95 -30.42
CA LYS A 762 8.84 17.31 -30.77
C LYS A 762 7.71 18.34 -30.66
N HIS A 763 6.49 18.00 -31.10
CA HIS A 763 5.33 18.88 -30.96
C HIS A 763 4.86 19.02 -29.51
N LEU A 764 4.99 17.97 -28.69
CA LEU A 764 4.61 17.98 -27.28
C LEU A 764 5.64 18.73 -26.38
N HIS A 765 6.93 18.61 -26.68
CA HIS A 765 8.04 19.16 -25.89
C HIS A 765 9.02 20.03 -26.72
N PRO A 766 8.56 21.12 -27.37
CA PRO A 766 9.39 21.89 -28.30
C PRO A 766 10.61 22.55 -27.63
N THR A 767 10.41 23.15 -26.45
CA THR A 767 11.48 23.81 -25.69
C THR A 767 12.54 22.84 -25.17
N GLU A 768 12.13 21.64 -24.76
CA GLU A 768 13.07 20.60 -24.33
C GLU A 768 13.85 20.00 -25.50
N TRP A 769 13.21 19.86 -26.67
CA TRP A 769 13.89 19.43 -27.89
C TRP A 769 14.95 20.46 -28.34
N GLU A 770 14.64 21.76 -28.29
CA GLU A 770 15.64 22.80 -28.56
C GLU A 770 16.84 22.74 -27.59
N CYS A 771 16.57 22.53 -26.30
CA CYS A 771 17.64 22.40 -25.29
C CYS A 771 18.49 21.15 -25.55
N PHE A 772 17.85 20.02 -25.88
CA PHE A 772 18.51 18.76 -26.25
C PHE A 772 19.43 18.89 -27.48
N VAL A 773 18.96 19.57 -28.54
CA VAL A 773 19.76 19.80 -29.76
C VAL A 773 20.94 20.71 -29.47
N LYS A 774 20.74 21.81 -28.71
CA LYS A 774 21.83 22.73 -28.31
C LYS A 774 22.91 22.03 -27.47
N ASP A 775 22.51 21.25 -26.47
CA ASP A 775 23.41 20.46 -25.61
C ASP A 775 24.18 19.39 -26.41
N THR A 776 23.48 18.69 -27.32
CA THR A 776 24.11 17.67 -28.18
C THR A 776 25.11 18.27 -29.17
N LYS A 777 24.85 19.49 -29.70
CA LYS A 777 25.82 20.24 -30.51
C LYS A 777 27.07 20.62 -29.72
N LEU A 778 26.91 21.12 -28.49
CA LEU A 778 28.05 21.52 -27.64
C LEU A 778 28.96 20.32 -27.32
N LEU A 779 28.39 19.18 -26.94
CA LEU A 779 29.13 17.91 -26.77
C LEU A 779 29.86 17.44 -28.04
N SER A 780 29.28 17.67 -29.22
CA SER A 780 29.93 17.33 -30.49
C SER A 780 31.13 18.25 -30.78
N MET A 781 31.02 19.54 -30.44
CA MET A 781 32.14 20.50 -30.54
C MET A 781 33.26 20.14 -29.56
N GLU A 782 32.95 19.86 -28.28
CA GLU A 782 33.94 19.43 -27.29
C GLU A 782 34.68 18.15 -27.73
N LYS A 783 33.98 17.15 -28.26
CA LYS A 783 34.61 15.95 -28.84
C LYS A 783 35.52 16.27 -30.03
N SER A 784 35.14 17.19 -30.90
CA SER A 784 35.97 17.61 -32.03
C SER A 784 37.22 18.34 -31.56
N PHE A 785 37.10 19.29 -30.62
CA PHE A 785 38.25 19.98 -30.03
C PHE A 785 39.20 19.03 -29.30
N LEU A 786 38.69 18.01 -28.59
CA LEU A 786 39.52 16.99 -27.96
C LEU A 786 40.25 16.13 -29.00
N LYS A 787 39.58 15.72 -30.08
CA LYS A 787 40.25 15.02 -31.20
C LYS A 787 41.28 15.88 -31.91
N GLU A 788 41.01 17.17 -32.10
CA GLU A 788 41.96 18.12 -32.67
C GLU A 788 43.19 18.29 -31.76
N ALA A 789 42.98 18.41 -30.44
CA ALA A 789 44.05 18.47 -29.45
C ALA A 789 44.88 17.17 -29.36
N GLU A 790 44.25 16.00 -29.43
CA GLU A 790 44.92 14.70 -29.52
C GLU A 790 45.68 14.54 -30.86
N SER A 791 45.17 15.10 -31.96
CA SER A 791 45.84 15.09 -33.27
C SER A 791 46.97 16.11 -33.43
N SER A 792 47.07 17.10 -32.52
CA SER A 792 48.14 18.11 -32.51
C SER A 792 49.37 17.71 -31.68
N HIS A 793 49.45 16.45 -31.24
CA HIS A 793 50.54 15.90 -30.44
C HIS A 793 51.49 14.97 -31.23
N ASP A 794 51.73 15.26 -32.50
CA ASP A 794 52.89 14.76 -33.26
C ASP A 794 53.87 15.91 -33.58
N GLU A 795 55.17 15.60 -33.59
CA GLU A 795 56.28 16.55 -33.56
C GLU A 795 56.43 17.37 -34.87
N ASP A 796 56.48 18.72 -34.81
CA ASP A 796 57.74 19.50 -34.94
C ASP A 796 57.55 21.05 -34.86
N ARG A 797 58.54 21.74 -34.27
CA ARG A 797 58.98 23.16 -34.47
C ARG A 797 58.05 24.39 -34.28
N LEU A 798 58.34 25.13 -33.19
CA LEU A 798 58.85 26.53 -33.17
C LEU A 798 58.12 27.66 -33.96
N GLU A 799 57.42 28.56 -33.26
CA GLU A 799 57.86 29.95 -32.95
C GLU A 799 56.75 30.82 -32.25
N ILE A 800 57.17 31.73 -31.37
CA ILE A 800 56.41 32.82 -30.71
C ILE A 800 57.35 34.04 -30.81
N PRO A 801 56.97 35.27 -31.25
CA PRO A 801 55.92 36.15 -30.69
C PRO A 801 55.16 36.97 -31.80
N ASP A 802 54.46 38.11 -31.63
CA ASP A 802 54.23 39.03 -30.50
C ASP A 802 52.96 39.93 -30.68
N ALA A 803 52.66 40.72 -29.64
CA ALA A 803 52.24 42.14 -29.68
C ALA A 803 50.81 42.61 -30.09
N LEU A 804 50.23 43.36 -29.13
CA LEU A 804 49.60 44.70 -29.24
C LEU A 804 48.07 44.93 -29.13
N TYR A 805 47.76 45.66 -28.04
CA TYR A 805 46.73 46.69 -27.78
C TYR A 805 46.64 47.80 -28.88
N ASP A 806 45.57 48.62 -29.02
CA ASP A 806 44.23 48.65 -28.38
C ASP A 806 43.14 49.27 -29.33
N PRO A 807 42.54 50.49 -29.22
CA PRO A 807 41.12 50.62 -29.62
C PRO A 807 40.71 51.77 -30.59
N ARG A 808 39.44 51.65 -31.06
CA ARG A 808 38.45 52.70 -31.48
C ARG A 808 38.11 52.85 -32.98
N SER A 809 36.88 53.34 -33.17
CA SER A 809 36.24 53.97 -34.34
C SER A 809 35.86 53.13 -35.57
N SER A 810 34.56 52.91 -35.70
CA SER A 810 33.76 52.90 -36.96
C SER A 810 33.43 54.35 -37.40
N PRO A 811 32.82 54.63 -38.59
CA PRO A 811 32.29 53.73 -39.63
C PRO A 811 32.60 54.07 -41.13
N LEU A 812 32.14 53.16 -42.03
CA LEU A 812 31.55 53.38 -43.38
C LEU A 812 32.40 53.47 -44.69
N SER A 813 31.85 52.77 -45.69
CA SER A 813 31.92 52.86 -47.18
C SER A 813 33.15 52.38 -48.00
N ASP A 814 32.91 51.28 -48.72
CA ASP A 814 33.22 50.92 -50.12
C ASP A 814 34.65 50.66 -50.66
N HIS A 815 34.92 49.34 -50.84
CA HIS A 815 35.47 48.64 -52.03
C HIS A 815 36.41 49.41 -52.99
N THR A 816 37.58 48.89 -53.42
CA THR A 816 37.75 47.71 -54.32
C THR A 816 39.26 47.50 -54.59
N GLU A 817 39.92 46.33 -54.60
CA GLU A 817 39.69 45.01 -53.96
C GLU A 817 40.98 44.14 -54.02
N SER A 818 41.05 43.01 -53.29
CA SER A 818 41.69 41.74 -53.71
C SER A 818 41.69 40.69 -52.58
N ARG A 819 40.64 39.85 -52.52
CA ARG A 819 40.61 38.64 -51.69
C ARG A 819 40.40 37.40 -52.57
N LYS A 820 41.16 36.33 -52.30
CA LYS A 820 40.95 35.03 -52.95
C LYS A 820 39.55 34.51 -52.59
N LEU A 821 38.86 33.91 -53.56
CA LEU A 821 37.56 33.27 -53.32
C LEU A 821 37.72 32.04 -52.41
N PRO A 822 36.70 31.70 -51.58
CA PRO A 822 36.62 30.39 -50.93
C PRO A 822 36.52 29.28 -51.98
N THR A 823 37.03 28.08 -51.66
CA THR A 823 36.82 26.93 -52.55
C THR A 823 35.40 26.38 -52.42
N GLU A 824 34.90 25.65 -53.42
CA GLU A 824 33.59 25.00 -53.34
C GLU A 824 33.49 24.07 -52.13
N ASP A 825 34.56 23.37 -51.76
CA ASP A 825 34.60 22.51 -50.57
C ASP A 825 34.47 23.28 -49.25
N ASP A 826 34.94 24.54 -49.17
CA ASP A 826 34.77 25.38 -47.98
C ASP A 826 33.32 25.88 -47.86
N LEU A 827 32.73 26.32 -48.98
CA LEU A 827 31.31 26.71 -49.06
C LEU A 827 30.36 25.53 -48.86
N ILE A 828 30.77 24.32 -49.26
CA ILE A 828 30.05 23.08 -49.00
C ILE A 828 30.20 22.68 -47.53
N LYS A 829 31.38 22.82 -46.91
CA LYS A 829 31.57 22.60 -45.45
C LYS A 829 30.80 23.60 -44.60
N GLU A 830 30.77 24.88 -44.95
CA GLU A 830 29.93 25.87 -44.26
C GLU A 830 28.44 25.52 -44.42
N LYS A 831 27.96 25.16 -45.62
CA LYS A 831 26.57 24.73 -45.83
C LYS A 831 26.22 23.36 -45.20
N ILE A 832 27.19 22.49 -44.98
CA ILE A 832 27.01 21.23 -44.23
C ILE A 832 26.99 21.48 -42.72
N ASN A 833 27.75 22.46 -42.23
CA ASN A 833 27.71 22.89 -40.83
C ASN A 833 26.46 23.73 -40.51
N ASP A 834 25.94 24.48 -41.48
CA ASP A 834 24.69 25.26 -41.40
C ASP A 834 23.44 24.41 -41.73
N LEU A 835 23.46 23.13 -41.31
CA LEU A 835 22.28 22.27 -41.33
C LEU A 835 21.18 22.87 -40.43
N PRO A 836 19.93 23.04 -40.94
CA PRO A 836 18.86 23.66 -40.17
C PRO A 836 18.62 22.98 -38.83
N PHE A 837 18.29 23.78 -37.81
CA PHE A 837 18.14 23.37 -36.39
C PHE A 837 17.26 22.12 -36.16
N SER A 838 16.37 21.78 -37.08
CA SER A 838 15.46 20.62 -37.04
C SER A 838 16.13 19.25 -37.29
N TYR A 839 17.35 19.18 -37.84
CA TYR A 839 17.93 17.94 -38.38
C TYR A 839 19.11 17.32 -37.61
N PHE A 840 19.72 18.02 -36.65
CA PHE A 840 20.79 17.46 -35.83
C PHE A 840 20.24 16.46 -34.79
N GLY A 841 20.58 15.17 -34.94
CA GLY A 841 20.20 14.11 -33.99
C GLY A 841 19.99 12.71 -34.57
N PHE A 842 19.94 12.56 -35.90
CA PHE A 842 19.76 11.25 -36.56
C PHE A 842 20.58 11.00 -37.85
N ASN A 843 21.01 12.05 -38.55
CA ASN A 843 21.80 11.91 -39.78
C ASN A 843 23.30 11.64 -39.56
N SER A 844 23.80 11.75 -38.34
CA SER A 844 25.18 11.36 -37.99
C SER A 844 25.24 9.87 -37.64
N SER A 845 26.16 9.15 -38.28
CA SER A 845 26.31 7.69 -38.17
C SER A 845 26.95 7.19 -36.86
N GLU A 846 27.29 8.08 -35.92
CA GLU A 846 27.94 7.72 -34.66
C GLU A 846 26.92 7.10 -33.66
N PRO A 847 27.14 5.86 -33.17
CA PRO A 847 26.20 5.16 -32.29
C PRO A 847 25.81 5.94 -31.01
N SER A 848 26.69 6.81 -30.51
CA SER A 848 26.40 7.61 -29.31
C SER A 848 25.25 8.59 -29.48
N TYR A 849 25.11 9.24 -30.65
CA TYR A 849 24.00 10.16 -30.90
C TYR A 849 22.69 9.40 -31.07
N THR A 850 22.72 8.27 -31.78
CA THR A 850 21.58 7.36 -31.89
C THR A 850 21.07 6.91 -30.51
N LEU A 851 21.97 6.49 -29.62
CA LEU A 851 21.61 6.11 -28.25
C LEU A 851 21.06 7.30 -27.45
N ARG A 852 21.69 8.47 -27.56
CA ARG A 852 21.25 9.69 -26.88
C ARG A 852 19.83 10.10 -27.28
N THR A 853 19.48 10.01 -28.56
CA THR A 853 18.12 10.24 -29.08
C THR A 853 17.14 9.16 -28.59
N ARG A 854 17.53 7.88 -28.55
CA ARG A 854 16.73 6.79 -27.95
C ARG A 854 16.40 7.06 -26.48
N ILE A 855 17.40 7.49 -25.70
CA ILE A 855 17.25 7.82 -24.27
C ILE A 855 16.32 9.04 -24.10
N TRP A 856 16.52 10.12 -24.86
CA TRP A 856 15.69 11.33 -24.77
C TRP A 856 14.20 11.01 -25.02
N ALA A 857 13.90 10.22 -26.06
CA ALA A 857 12.54 9.78 -26.37
C ALA A 857 11.97 8.81 -25.32
N SER A 858 12.79 7.90 -24.78
CA SER A 858 12.38 6.94 -23.74
C SER A 858 12.03 7.64 -22.42
N LEU A 859 12.79 8.67 -22.04
CA LEU A 859 12.52 9.51 -20.85
C LEU A 859 11.22 10.32 -20.93
N ARG A 860 10.66 10.52 -22.13
CA ARG A 860 9.39 11.27 -22.34
C ARG A 860 8.19 10.36 -22.60
N THR A 861 8.41 9.05 -22.66
CA THR A 861 7.39 8.02 -22.87
C THR A 861 7.27 7.09 -21.66
N GLN A 862 6.32 6.15 -21.70
CA GLN A 862 6.07 5.19 -20.62
C GLN A 862 7.00 3.98 -20.74
N THR A 863 8.31 4.22 -20.55
CA THR A 863 9.34 3.17 -20.58
C THR A 863 9.86 2.84 -19.19
N LEU A 864 10.30 1.59 -19.00
CA LEU A 864 10.96 1.18 -17.77
C LEU A 864 12.22 2.03 -17.53
N TYR A 865 13.00 2.35 -18.58
CA TYR A 865 14.19 3.22 -18.45
C TYR A 865 13.88 4.54 -17.73
N ARG A 866 12.73 5.17 -18.02
CA ARG A 866 12.28 6.38 -17.32
C ARG A 866 12.10 6.13 -15.83
N THR A 867 11.33 5.10 -15.46
CA THR A 867 11.11 4.71 -14.06
C THR A 867 12.44 4.43 -13.35
N LEU A 868 13.33 3.65 -13.95
CA LEU A 868 14.61 3.31 -13.32
C LEU A 868 15.49 4.56 -13.13
N SER A 869 15.61 5.41 -14.15
CA SER A 869 16.36 6.67 -14.06
C SER A 869 15.79 7.64 -13.01
N GLY A 870 14.46 7.72 -12.89
CA GLY A 870 13.79 8.56 -11.91
C GLY A 870 14.03 8.10 -10.47
N PHE A 871 13.81 6.80 -10.18
CA PHE A 871 13.99 6.27 -8.83
C PHE A 871 15.45 6.10 -8.40
N MET A 872 16.39 5.98 -9.35
CA MET A 872 17.84 6.07 -9.07
C MET A 872 18.28 7.47 -8.61
N ASN A 873 17.42 8.50 -8.68
CA ASN A 873 17.69 9.78 -8.03
C ASN A 873 17.72 9.68 -6.49
N TYR A 874 17.21 8.61 -5.86
CA TYR A 874 17.42 8.36 -4.43
C TYR A 874 18.89 8.16 -4.08
N SER A 875 19.64 7.35 -4.84
CA SER A 875 21.10 7.20 -4.62
C SER A 875 21.80 8.56 -4.71
N LYS A 876 21.53 9.34 -5.76
CA LYS A 876 22.08 10.70 -5.94
C LYS A 876 21.73 11.64 -4.77
N ALA A 877 20.49 11.59 -4.28
CA ALA A 877 20.04 12.41 -3.15
C ALA A 877 20.74 12.00 -1.85
N ILE A 878 20.86 10.70 -1.56
CA ILE A 878 21.53 10.18 -0.36
C ILE A 878 23.02 10.55 -0.38
N LYS A 879 23.73 10.32 -1.50
CA LYS A 879 25.12 10.75 -1.70
C LYS A 879 25.32 12.24 -1.44
N LEU A 880 24.44 13.07 -2.01
CA LEU A 880 24.49 14.53 -1.86
C LEU A 880 24.31 14.94 -0.41
N LEU A 881 23.29 14.40 0.28
CA LEU A 881 23.01 14.73 1.68
C LEU A 881 24.14 14.28 2.61
N TYR A 882 24.65 13.05 2.43
CA TYR A 882 25.75 12.51 3.23
C TYR A 882 27.03 13.34 3.09
N ARG A 883 27.38 13.73 1.87
CA ARG A 883 28.53 14.62 1.58
C ARG A 883 28.39 16.02 2.21
N ILE A 884 27.16 16.53 2.36
CA ILE A 884 26.87 17.83 2.97
C ILE A 884 26.90 17.75 4.49
N GLU A 885 26.43 16.63 5.07
CA GLU A 885 26.33 16.41 6.51
C GLU A 885 27.67 16.00 7.15
N ASN A 886 28.56 15.36 6.38
CA ASN A 886 29.92 14.98 6.81
C ASN A 886 31.06 15.74 6.06
N PRO A 887 31.27 17.06 6.30
CA PRO A 887 32.35 17.83 5.66
C PRO A 887 33.77 17.34 5.99
N SER A 888 33.96 16.72 7.16
CA SER A 888 35.22 16.12 7.61
C SER A 888 35.73 15.09 6.61
N LEU A 889 34.84 14.26 6.08
CA LEU A 889 35.09 13.19 5.10
C LEU A 889 35.74 13.74 3.82
N VAL A 890 35.26 14.89 3.30
CA VAL A 890 35.86 15.58 2.15
C VAL A 890 37.29 16.08 2.44
N SER A 891 37.55 16.51 3.68
CA SER A 891 38.89 16.92 4.12
C SER A 891 39.84 15.73 4.34
N LEU A 892 39.29 14.57 4.72
CA LEU A 892 40.03 13.35 5.05
C LEU A 892 40.66 12.71 3.80
N TYR A 893 39.92 12.66 2.69
CA TYR A 893 40.41 12.12 1.41
C TYR A 893 41.37 13.05 0.63
N ARG A 894 41.62 14.29 1.09
CA ARG A 894 42.62 15.26 0.58
C ARG A 894 42.78 15.35 -0.96
N GLY A 895 41.68 15.20 -1.71
CA GLY A 895 41.65 15.31 -3.18
C GLY A 895 41.55 13.99 -3.96
N ASN A 896 41.56 12.83 -3.31
CA ASN A 896 41.23 11.56 -3.98
C ASN A 896 39.70 11.47 -4.19
N ASN A 897 39.23 11.95 -5.34
CA ASN A 897 37.83 11.97 -5.70
C ASN A 897 37.23 10.57 -5.94
N GLU A 898 38.03 9.58 -6.35
CA GLU A 898 37.55 8.21 -6.60
C GLU A 898 37.25 7.47 -5.29
N ALA A 899 38.16 7.55 -4.32
CA ALA A 899 37.93 7.00 -2.99
C ALA A 899 36.72 7.65 -2.32
N LEU A 900 36.57 8.98 -2.44
CA LEU A 900 35.39 9.71 -1.98
C LEU A 900 34.10 9.19 -2.64
N GLU A 901 34.05 9.06 -3.97
CA GLU A 901 32.83 8.65 -4.66
C GLU A 901 32.44 7.18 -4.36
N ASN A 902 33.43 6.30 -4.18
CA ASN A 902 33.21 4.92 -3.73
C ASN A 902 32.60 4.89 -2.31
N ASP A 903 33.10 5.71 -1.38
CA ASP A 903 32.58 5.82 -0.02
C ASP A 903 31.12 6.33 -0.01
N LEU A 904 30.82 7.33 -0.85
CA LEU A 904 29.46 7.82 -1.06
C LEU A 904 28.53 6.74 -1.68
N GLU A 905 29.01 5.92 -2.62
CA GLU A 905 28.25 4.81 -3.22
C GLU A 905 28.01 3.66 -2.23
N ASN A 906 28.99 3.32 -1.38
CA ASN A 906 28.83 2.33 -0.32
C ASN A 906 27.73 2.76 0.66
N MET A 907 27.75 4.02 1.10
CA MET A 907 26.70 4.56 1.98
C MET A 907 25.32 4.66 1.30
N ALA A 908 25.27 5.02 0.01
CA ALA A 908 24.01 5.06 -0.73
C ALA A 908 23.41 3.65 -0.94
N SER A 909 24.21 2.67 -1.34
CA SER A 909 23.77 1.28 -1.58
C SER A 909 23.40 0.53 -0.29
N ARG A 910 24.00 0.89 0.85
CA ARG A 910 23.61 0.42 2.19
C ARG A 910 22.22 0.90 2.63
N LYS A 911 21.84 2.14 2.28
CA LYS A 911 20.56 2.75 2.70
C LYS A 911 19.43 2.58 1.67
N PHE A 912 19.75 2.48 0.39
CA PHE A 912 18.78 2.36 -0.70
C PHE A 912 19.11 1.18 -1.62
N ARG A 913 18.14 0.27 -1.77
CA ARG A 913 18.20 -0.82 -2.74
C ARG A 913 17.07 -0.73 -3.76
N MET A 914 17.36 -1.12 -5.00
CA MET A 914 16.38 -1.16 -6.08
C MET A 914 16.28 -2.56 -6.68
N VAL A 915 15.08 -3.14 -6.66
CA VAL A 915 14.79 -4.49 -7.14
C VAL A 915 13.71 -4.44 -8.23
N VAL A 916 14.08 -4.86 -9.44
CA VAL A 916 13.17 -4.95 -10.59
C VAL A 916 12.78 -6.41 -10.79
N ALA A 917 11.52 -6.75 -10.58
CA ALA A 917 10.96 -8.08 -10.79
C ALA A 917 10.62 -8.27 -12.28
N MET A 918 11.64 -8.57 -13.09
CA MET A 918 11.52 -8.89 -14.52
C MET A 918 11.14 -10.36 -14.71
N GLN A 919 9.85 -10.67 -14.55
CA GLN A 919 9.33 -12.05 -14.57
C GLN A 919 9.75 -12.86 -15.81
N ARG A 920 9.96 -12.18 -16.94
CA ARG A 920 10.25 -12.76 -18.26
C ARG A 920 11.73 -12.70 -18.67
N TYR A 921 12.65 -12.26 -17.82
CA TYR A 921 14.07 -12.03 -18.18
C TYR A 921 14.73 -13.21 -18.93
N ALA A 922 14.57 -14.44 -18.43
CA ALA A 922 15.09 -15.66 -19.07
C ALA A 922 14.41 -16.03 -20.42
N LYS A 923 13.45 -15.22 -20.88
CA LYS A 923 12.65 -15.38 -22.11
C LYS A 923 12.56 -14.06 -22.90
N PHE A 924 13.55 -13.19 -22.73
CA PHE A 924 13.67 -11.92 -23.45
C PHE A 924 14.17 -12.13 -24.88
N ASN A 925 13.68 -11.31 -25.80
CA ASN A 925 14.19 -11.20 -27.17
C ASN A 925 15.53 -10.45 -27.20
N LYS A 926 16.29 -10.57 -28.30
CA LYS A 926 17.62 -9.91 -28.45
C LYS A 926 17.60 -8.41 -28.11
N ASP A 927 16.59 -7.68 -28.60
CA ASP A 927 16.43 -6.24 -28.35
C ASP A 927 16.14 -5.93 -26.86
N GLU A 928 15.40 -6.81 -26.16
CA GLU A 928 15.11 -6.69 -24.72
C GLU A 928 16.37 -6.98 -23.89
N VAL A 929 17.21 -7.95 -24.31
CA VAL A 929 18.50 -8.25 -23.68
C VAL A 929 19.49 -7.09 -23.86
N GLU A 930 19.63 -6.52 -25.07
CA GLU A 930 20.47 -5.33 -25.30
C GLU A 930 20.05 -4.16 -24.41
N ALA A 931 18.74 -3.86 -24.34
CA ALA A 931 18.21 -2.78 -23.52
C ALA A 931 18.43 -3.03 -22.01
N THR A 932 18.34 -4.29 -21.56
CA THR A 932 18.57 -4.65 -20.15
C THR A 932 20.04 -4.57 -19.76
N GLU A 933 20.94 -5.01 -20.64
CA GLU A 933 22.39 -4.91 -20.41
C GLU A 933 22.84 -3.44 -20.42
N LEU A 934 22.25 -2.59 -21.26
CA LEU A 934 22.48 -1.15 -21.23
C LEU A 934 22.06 -0.51 -19.88
N LEU A 935 20.93 -0.95 -19.31
CA LEU A 935 20.48 -0.54 -17.98
C LEU A 935 21.44 -0.99 -16.87
N LEU A 936 21.89 -2.25 -16.91
CA LEU A 936 22.83 -2.78 -15.92
C LEU A 936 24.20 -2.08 -15.97
N ARG A 937 24.64 -1.63 -17.15
CA ARG A 937 25.85 -0.79 -17.29
C ARG A 937 25.66 0.63 -16.77
N ALA A 938 24.47 1.22 -16.95
CA ALA A 938 24.16 2.55 -16.44
C ALA A 938 23.94 2.57 -14.91
N TYR A 939 23.42 1.48 -14.35
CA TYR A 939 23.07 1.36 -12.94
C TYR A 939 23.49 -0.02 -12.37
N PRO A 940 24.77 -0.27 -12.12
CA PRO A 940 25.26 -1.61 -11.76
C PRO A 940 24.80 -2.09 -10.37
N ASN A 941 24.47 -1.16 -9.47
CA ASN A 941 23.86 -1.41 -8.16
C ASN A 941 22.35 -1.79 -8.22
N MET A 942 21.74 -1.80 -9.41
CA MET A 942 20.37 -2.29 -9.61
C MET A 942 20.32 -3.82 -9.55
N PHE A 943 19.31 -4.36 -8.87
CA PHE A 943 19.06 -5.80 -8.87
C PHE A 943 17.87 -6.17 -9.76
N ILE A 944 18.01 -7.27 -10.49
CA ILE A 944 16.94 -7.87 -11.29
C ILE A 944 16.57 -9.21 -10.66
N SER A 945 15.30 -9.33 -10.25
CA SER A 945 14.70 -10.59 -9.83
C SER A 945 13.91 -11.19 -11.00
N TYR A 946 14.04 -12.49 -11.23
CA TYR A 946 13.37 -13.17 -12.33
C TYR A 946 13.08 -14.64 -12.03
N LEU A 947 12.20 -15.24 -12.86
CA LEU A 947 11.93 -16.67 -12.84
C LEU A 947 12.77 -17.40 -13.89
N LEU A 948 13.52 -18.40 -13.44
CA LEU A 948 14.24 -19.34 -14.30
C LEU A 948 13.47 -20.66 -14.40
N GLU A 949 13.30 -21.16 -15.61
CA GLU A 949 12.69 -22.47 -15.90
C GLU A 949 13.78 -23.41 -16.42
N GLU A 950 14.05 -24.50 -15.70
CA GLU A 950 15.01 -25.53 -16.13
C GLU A 950 14.25 -26.83 -16.44
N LEU A 951 14.65 -27.48 -17.54
CA LEU A 951 14.16 -28.80 -17.93
C LEU A 951 15.06 -29.85 -17.28
N GLU A 952 14.48 -30.76 -16.51
CA GLU A 952 15.23 -31.82 -15.85
C GLU A 952 15.57 -32.90 -16.89
N GLN A 953 16.84 -33.34 -16.95
CA GLN A 953 17.39 -34.07 -18.11
C GLN A 953 16.69 -35.42 -18.44
N ASN A 954 15.87 -35.95 -17.53
CA ASN A 954 15.15 -37.22 -17.68
C ASN A 954 13.62 -37.13 -17.46
N GLU A 955 13.04 -35.94 -17.19
CA GLU A 955 11.60 -35.80 -16.92
C GLU A 955 10.91 -34.72 -17.75
N SER A 956 9.59 -34.89 -17.96
CA SER A 956 8.75 -33.90 -18.65
C SER A 956 8.33 -32.71 -17.77
N GLU A 957 8.72 -32.70 -16.50
CA GLU A 957 8.39 -31.62 -15.56
C GLU A 957 9.44 -30.51 -15.58
N LYS A 958 8.99 -29.27 -15.34
CA LYS A 958 9.84 -28.08 -15.28
C LYS A 958 10.15 -27.74 -13.83
N THR A 959 11.42 -27.60 -13.50
CA THR A 959 11.83 -26.98 -12.24
C THR A 959 11.82 -25.46 -12.37
N TYR A 960 11.45 -24.78 -11.29
CA TYR A 960 11.28 -23.33 -11.24
C TYR A 960 12.17 -22.76 -10.13
N TYR A 961 12.90 -21.68 -10.44
CA TYR A 961 13.74 -20.97 -9.48
C TYR A 961 13.38 -19.49 -9.46
N SER A 962 13.37 -18.89 -8.26
CA SER A 962 13.44 -17.44 -8.08
C SER A 962 14.90 -17.04 -8.03
N CYS A 963 15.32 -16.23 -8.98
CA CYS A 963 16.71 -15.82 -9.17
C CYS A 963 16.89 -14.32 -8.96
N LEU A 964 18.09 -13.92 -8.52
CA LEU A 964 18.51 -12.53 -8.38
C LEU A 964 19.86 -12.30 -9.07
N THR A 965 19.99 -11.24 -9.86
CA THR A 965 21.25 -10.80 -10.51
C THR A 965 21.43 -9.28 -10.43
N ASN A 966 22.60 -8.75 -10.76
CA ASN A 966 22.93 -7.32 -10.80
C ASN A 966 23.96 -7.00 -11.90
N GLY A 967 24.43 -5.76 -12.00
CA GLY A 967 25.40 -5.34 -13.03
C GLY A 967 26.84 -5.80 -12.79
N TYR A 968 27.18 -6.25 -11.58
CA TYR A 968 28.49 -6.79 -11.22
C TYR A 968 28.60 -8.31 -11.38
N ALA A 969 27.47 -9.01 -11.51
CA ALA A 969 27.45 -10.46 -11.68
C ALA A 969 28.14 -10.90 -12.97
N GLU A 970 28.98 -11.94 -12.86
CA GLU A 970 29.70 -12.55 -13.99
C GLU A 970 28.75 -13.00 -15.10
N PHE A 971 29.24 -12.98 -16.34
CA PHE A 971 28.55 -13.64 -17.44
C PHE A 971 28.76 -15.15 -17.40
N ASP A 972 27.73 -15.88 -17.81
CA ASP A 972 27.80 -17.29 -18.13
C ASP A 972 27.98 -17.47 -19.64
N GLU A 973 29.07 -18.13 -20.05
CA GLU A 973 29.46 -18.27 -21.45
C GLU A 973 28.51 -19.20 -22.24
N GLU A 974 27.84 -20.14 -21.57
CA GLU A 974 26.91 -21.08 -22.21
C GLU A 974 25.52 -20.48 -22.45
N SER A 975 24.96 -19.77 -21.46
CA SER A 975 23.61 -19.17 -21.59
C SER A 975 23.60 -17.75 -22.15
N GLY A 976 24.73 -17.03 -22.14
CA GLY A 976 24.81 -15.62 -22.52
C GLY A 976 24.08 -14.66 -21.56
N LEU A 977 23.70 -15.15 -20.38
CA LEU A 977 23.07 -14.39 -19.30
C LEU A 977 24.06 -14.20 -18.13
N ARG A 978 23.71 -13.33 -17.18
CA ARG A 978 24.52 -13.14 -15.96
C ARG A 978 24.21 -14.22 -14.93
N LYS A 979 25.24 -14.80 -14.31
CA LYS A 979 25.10 -15.80 -13.25
C LYS A 979 24.25 -15.23 -12.11
N PRO A 980 23.27 -15.98 -11.57
CA PRO A 980 22.46 -15.50 -10.46
C PRO A 980 23.26 -15.51 -9.15
N ILE A 981 23.18 -14.41 -8.39
CA ILE A 981 23.73 -14.26 -7.04
C ILE A 981 23.01 -15.20 -6.07
N PHE A 982 21.69 -15.28 -6.21
CA PHE A 982 20.83 -16.23 -5.49
C PHE A 982 19.98 -16.99 -6.50
N LYS A 983 19.89 -18.31 -6.32
CA LYS A 983 19.06 -19.24 -7.10
C LYS A 983 18.29 -20.11 -6.11
N ILE A 984 17.03 -19.77 -5.84
CA ILE A 984 16.19 -20.43 -4.83
C ILE A 984 15.12 -21.26 -5.55
N ARG A 985 15.12 -22.58 -5.33
CA ARG A 985 14.15 -23.54 -5.89
C ARG A 985 12.77 -23.31 -5.30
N LEU A 986 11.76 -23.32 -6.17
CA LEU A 986 10.35 -23.22 -5.84
C LEU A 986 9.68 -24.61 -5.97
N SER A 987 8.59 -24.85 -5.24
CA SER A 987 7.77 -26.08 -5.33
C SER A 987 7.10 -26.29 -6.71
N GLY A 988 7.20 -25.32 -7.61
CA GLY A 988 6.62 -25.33 -8.95
C GLY A 988 6.42 -23.91 -9.47
N ASN A 989 5.65 -23.75 -10.54
CA ASN A 989 5.31 -22.43 -11.09
C ASN A 989 4.60 -21.56 -10.02
N PRO A 990 5.17 -20.43 -9.58
CA PRO A 990 4.55 -19.59 -8.55
C PRO A 990 3.29 -18.87 -9.07
N ILE A 991 3.11 -18.74 -10.38
CA ILE A 991 2.03 -17.95 -10.98
C ILE A 991 0.71 -18.74 -10.98
N LEU A 992 0.00 -18.70 -9.86
CA LEU A 992 -1.31 -19.33 -9.66
C LEU A 992 -2.47 -18.33 -9.77
N GLY A 993 -2.22 -17.08 -9.41
CA GLY A 993 -3.11 -15.93 -9.35
C GLY A 993 -3.12 -15.07 -10.62
N ASP A 994 -3.13 -13.76 -10.41
CA ASP A 994 -2.99 -12.74 -11.46
C ASP A 994 -1.57 -12.16 -11.46
N GLY A 995 -1.00 -11.95 -12.65
CA GLY A 995 0.46 -11.87 -12.87
C GLY A 995 1.23 -10.90 -11.97
N LYS A 996 0.78 -9.65 -11.80
CA LYS A 996 1.50 -8.64 -10.98
C LYS A 996 1.67 -9.09 -9.53
N SER A 997 0.65 -9.69 -8.92
CA SER A 997 0.68 -10.13 -7.52
C SER A 997 1.67 -11.29 -7.26
N ASP A 998 1.68 -12.31 -8.12
CA ASP A 998 2.65 -13.41 -8.01
C ASP A 998 4.07 -12.97 -8.42
N ASN A 999 4.19 -12.03 -9.36
CA ASN A 999 5.47 -11.41 -9.71
C ASN A 999 6.07 -10.69 -8.49
N GLN A 1000 5.29 -9.92 -7.74
CA GLN A 1000 5.75 -9.34 -6.47
C GLN A 1000 6.09 -10.43 -5.43
N ASN A 1001 5.26 -11.47 -5.26
CA ASN A 1001 5.47 -12.49 -4.22
C ASN A 1001 6.71 -13.37 -4.43
N HIS A 1002 7.14 -13.67 -5.66
CA HIS A 1002 8.38 -14.42 -5.88
C HIS A 1002 9.64 -13.57 -5.64
N SER A 1003 9.58 -12.26 -5.93
CA SER A 1003 10.70 -11.31 -5.78
C SER A 1003 10.84 -10.72 -4.37
N ILE A 1004 9.77 -10.72 -3.56
CA ILE A 1004 9.79 -10.12 -2.22
C ILE A 1004 10.89 -10.70 -1.32
N ILE A 1005 11.31 -11.95 -1.50
CA ILE A 1005 12.41 -12.54 -0.72
C ILE A 1005 13.76 -11.81 -0.88
N PHE A 1006 13.89 -10.91 -1.85
CA PHE A 1006 15.11 -10.15 -2.12
C PHE A 1006 15.10 -8.70 -1.62
N TYR A 1007 14.03 -8.23 -0.96
CA TYR A 1007 14.07 -6.89 -0.33
C TYR A 1007 15.07 -6.85 0.85
N ARG A 1008 15.54 -5.66 1.18
CA ARG A 1008 16.40 -5.37 2.34
C ARG A 1008 15.94 -4.09 3.06
N GLY A 1009 16.30 -4.01 4.33
CA GLY A 1009 15.88 -2.93 5.22
C GLY A 1009 14.49 -3.15 5.82
N GLU A 1010 13.93 -2.07 6.34
CA GLU A 1010 12.70 -2.08 7.14
C GLU A 1010 11.46 -1.69 6.32
N TYR A 1011 11.66 -0.87 5.28
CA TYR A 1011 10.58 -0.32 4.45
C TYR A 1011 10.68 -0.75 2.98
N ILE A 1012 9.53 -0.88 2.34
CA ILE A 1012 9.41 -1.21 0.90
C ILE A 1012 8.58 -0.12 0.25
N GLN A 1013 9.07 0.50 -0.82
CA GLN A 1013 8.26 1.34 -1.71
C GLN A 1013 7.86 0.50 -2.93
N VAL A 1014 6.58 0.38 -3.20
CA VAL A 1014 6.06 -0.36 -4.36
C VAL A 1014 5.68 0.63 -5.44
N ILE A 1015 6.19 0.43 -6.66
CA ILE A 1015 5.99 1.35 -7.78
C ILE A 1015 5.55 0.59 -9.04
N ASP A 1016 4.72 1.20 -9.88
CA ASP A 1016 4.39 0.68 -11.21
C ASP A 1016 5.49 1.04 -12.22
N ALA A 1017 5.72 0.20 -13.23
CA ALA A 1017 6.78 0.35 -14.25
C ALA A 1017 6.59 1.52 -15.24
N ASN A 1018 5.69 2.46 -14.93
CA ASN A 1018 5.43 3.71 -15.67
C ASN A 1018 5.39 4.96 -14.76
N GLN A 1019 5.77 4.82 -13.49
CA GLN A 1019 5.96 5.94 -12.57
C GLN A 1019 7.36 6.57 -12.72
N ASP A 1020 7.54 7.78 -12.19
CA ASP A 1020 8.74 8.61 -12.34
C ASP A 1020 8.99 9.41 -11.05
N ASN A 1021 10.23 9.79 -10.77
CA ASN A 1021 10.62 10.43 -9.50
C ASN A 1021 11.79 11.40 -9.71
N TYR A 1022 11.79 12.51 -8.99
CA TYR A 1022 12.65 13.67 -9.26
C TYR A 1022 13.66 13.89 -8.13
N LEU A 1023 14.81 14.50 -8.42
CA LEU A 1023 15.88 14.69 -7.43
C LEU A 1023 15.41 15.50 -6.22
N GLU A 1024 14.70 16.59 -6.46
CA GLU A 1024 14.12 17.47 -5.44
C GLU A 1024 13.05 16.78 -4.57
N GLU A 1025 12.36 15.77 -5.10
CA GLU A 1025 11.43 14.93 -4.34
C GLU A 1025 12.19 13.87 -3.53
N CYS A 1026 13.25 13.28 -4.11
CA CYS A 1026 14.12 12.29 -3.46
C CYS A 1026 14.82 12.84 -2.21
N LEU A 1027 15.15 14.13 -2.16
CA LEU A 1027 15.72 14.79 -0.97
C LEU A 1027 14.82 14.70 0.28
N LYS A 1028 13.52 14.49 0.11
CA LYS A 1028 12.55 14.40 1.23
C LYS A 1028 12.36 12.98 1.77
N VAL A 1029 13.06 11.98 1.22
CA VAL A 1029 12.89 10.56 1.57
C VAL A 1029 13.00 10.28 3.06
N ARG A 1030 13.94 10.95 3.75
CA ARG A 1030 14.16 10.78 5.20
C ARG A 1030 12.91 11.13 6.01
N SER A 1031 12.34 12.31 5.76
CA SER A 1031 11.10 12.74 6.41
C SER A 1031 9.90 11.84 6.08
N VAL A 1032 9.83 11.29 4.86
CA VAL A 1032 8.79 10.32 4.49
C VAL A 1032 8.94 9.00 5.27
N LEU A 1033 10.16 8.54 5.53
CA LEU A 1033 10.38 7.38 6.41
C LEU A 1033 10.09 7.72 7.89
N SER A 1034 10.32 8.96 8.33
CA SER A 1034 9.90 9.43 9.67
C SER A 1034 8.39 9.36 9.90
N GLU A 1035 7.56 9.39 8.85
CA GLU A 1035 6.10 9.28 8.98
C GLU A 1035 5.62 7.97 9.59
N PHE A 1036 6.46 6.93 9.61
CA PHE A 1036 6.11 5.65 10.24
C PHE A 1036 6.09 5.69 11.77
N GLU A 1037 6.58 6.77 12.40
CA GLU A 1037 6.61 6.97 13.86
C GLU A 1037 7.50 5.94 14.62
N GLU A 1038 8.29 5.12 13.91
CA GLU A 1038 9.22 4.12 14.48
C GLU A 1038 10.67 4.65 14.68
N LEU A 1039 10.94 5.93 14.43
CA LEU A 1039 12.25 6.53 14.71
C LEU A 1039 12.44 6.88 16.20
N GLU A 1040 11.36 7.25 16.89
CA GLU A 1040 11.33 7.64 18.31
C GLU A 1040 10.92 6.46 19.20
N LEU A 1041 11.37 5.24 18.86
CA LEU A 1041 11.06 4.04 19.66
C LEU A 1041 11.56 4.23 21.10
N ASN A 1042 10.63 4.23 22.07
CA ASN A 1042 10.97 4.26 23.49
C ASN A 1042 11.95 3.11 23.80
N PRO A 1043 13.11 3.37 24.43
CA PRO A 1043 14.12 2.35 24.72
C PRO A 1043 13.68 1.36 25.83
N THR A 1044 12.43 1.42 26.27
CA THR A 1044 11.85 0.50 27.24
C THR A 1044 11.62 -0.88 26.63
N ILE A 1045 12.53 -1.82 26.91
CA ILE A 1045 12.41 -3.25 26.60
C ILE A 1045 10.97 -3.73 26.95
N PRO A 1046 10.13 -4.16 25.98
CA PRO A 1046 8.70 -4.45 26.24
C PRO A 1046 8.45 -5.80 26.92
N TYR A 1047 9.52 -6.53 27.27
CA TYR A 1047 9.47 -7.80 27.98
C TYR A 1047 9.50 -7.66 29.51
N ILE A 1048 9.34 -6.46 30.08
CA ILE A 1048 9.30 -6.29 31.53
C ILE A 1048 7.95 -6.78 32.08
N PRO A 1049 7.90 -7.85 32.90
CA PRO A 1049 6.63 -8.37 33.40
C PRO A 1049 6.06 -7.47 34.50
N GLY A 1050 4.76 -7.21 34.46
CA GLY A 1050 4.04 -6.43 35.48
C GLY A 1050 4.01 -4.92 35.24
N ILE A 1051 4.60 -4.44 34.14
CA ILE A 1051 4.33 -3.10 33.63
C ILE A 1051 3.20 -3.23 32.59
N GLU A 1052 2.07 -2.58 32.86
CA GLU A 1052 1.10 -2.23 31.83
C GLU A 1052 1.62 -0.94 31.18
N TYR A 1053 2.25 -1.08 30.02
CA TYR A 1053 2.59 0.05 29.16
C TYR A 1053 1.27 0.72 28.71
N GLU A 1054 1.29 2.03 28.47
CA GLU A 1054 0.13 2.73 27.89
C GLU A 1054 -0.24 2.13 26.52
N GLU A 1055 -1.50 2.24 26.05
CA GLU A 1055 -1.90 1.74 24.72
C GLU A 1055 -1.03 2.45 23.66
N GLU A 1056 0.05 1.79 23.17
CA GLU A 1056 0.96 2.31 22.15
C GLU A 1056 0.18 2.77 20.90
N PRO A 1057 0.66 3.81 20.19
CA PRO A 1057 0.03 4.23 18.95
C PRO A 1057 0.02 3.06 17.95
N PRO A 1058 -1.11 2.80 17.27
CA PRO A 1058 -1.22 1.67 16.36
C PRO A 1058 -0.23 1.82 15.20
N PRO A 1059 0.54 0.76 14.86
CA PRO A 1059 1.67 0.85 13.94
C PRO A 1059 1.21 1.30 12.56
N ILE A 1060 2.02 2.14 11.93
CA ILE A 1060 1.73 2.65 10.60
C ILE A 1060 2.17 1.60 9.59
N ALA A 1061 1.21 0.99 8.91
CA ALA A 1061 1.47 -0.07 7.94
C ALA A 1061 1.87 0.52 6.59
N ILE A 1062 1.27 1.65 6.22
CA ILE A 1062 1.37 2.27 4.89
C ILE A 1062 1.42 3.79 5.02
N VAL A 1063 2.40 4.42 4.40
CA VAL A 1063 2.48 5.88 4.21
C VAL A 1063 2.28 6.15 2.72
N GLY A 1064 1.06 6.54 2.35
CA GLY A 1064 0.73 6.70 0.94
C GLY A 1064 1.05 8.08 0.39
N SER A 1065 1.58 8.15 -0.83
CA SER A 1065 2.08 9.39 -1.46
C SER A 1065 1.09 9.97 -2.47
N ARG A 1066 1.47 11.07 -3.14
CA ARG A 1066 0.71 11.69 -4.24
C ARG A 1066 1.23 11.25 -5.60
N GLU A 1067 0.33 11.18 -6.58
CA GLU A 1067 0.67 11.02 -7.99
C GLU A 1067 0.47 12.34 -8.75
N TYR A 1068 1.18 12.52 -9.86
CA TYR A 1068 0.95 13.57 -10.86
C TYR A 1068 0.99 12.95 -12.27
N ILE A 1069 -0.03 13.23 -13.08
CA ILE A 1069 -0.16 12.65 -14.41
C ILE A 1069 0.57 13.53 -15.43
N PHE A 1070 1.85 13.24 -15.67
CA PHE A 1070 2.69 14.04 -16.58
C PHE A 1070 2.29 13.95 -18.07
N SER A 1071 1.32 13.11 -18.41
CA SER A 1071 0.76 12.98 -19.76
C SER A 1071 -0.52 13.79 -19.99
N GLU A 1072 -0.95 14.64 -19.04
CA GLU A 1072 -2.19 15.44 -19.10
C GLU A 1072 -2.38 16.24 -20.42
N ASN A 1073 -1.28 16.76 -20.99
CA ASN A 1073 -1.29 17.65 -22.16
C ASN A 1073 -1.64 16.98 -23.52
N ILE A 1074 -2.11 15.73 -23.52
CA ILE A 1074 -2.47 14.98 -24.74
C ILE A 1074 -3.86 15.39 -25.29
N GLY A 1075 -4.71 16.06 -24.49
CA GLY A 1075 -5.97 16.66 -24.95
C GLY A 1075 -7.03 16.79 -23.85
N VAL A 1076 -8.18 17.40 -24.17
CA VAL A 1076 -9.27 17.71 -23.19
C VAL A 1076 -9.74 16.50 -22.39
N LEU A 1077 -9.83 15.32 -23.01
CA LEU A 1077 -10.21 14.09 -22.31
C LEU A 1077 -9.11 13.62 -21.33
N GLY A 1078 -7.85 13.86 -21.68
CA GLY A 1078 -6.70 13.60 -20.82
C GLY A 1078 -6.62 14.55 -19.64
N ASP A 1079 -6.87 15.84 -19.85
CA ASP A 1079 -6.98 16.87 -18.81
C ASP A 1079 -8.07 16.51 -17.77
N ILE A 1080 -9.28 16.16 -18.22
CA ILE A 1080 -10.36 15.71 -17.31
C ILE A 1080 -9.98 14.43 -16.54
N ALA A 1081 -9.34 13.47 -17.19
CA ALA A 1081 -8.90 12.23 -16.54
C ALA A 1081 -7.78 12.49 -15.49
N ALA A 1082 -6.79 13.31 -15.84
CA ALA A 1082 -5.73 13.75 -14.94
C ALA A 1082 -6.30 14.53 -13.74
N GLY A 1083 -7.26 15.43 -13.97
CA GLY A 1083 -7.98 16.16 -12.93
C GLY A 1083 -8.77 15.26 -11.97
N LYS A 1084 -9.39 14.17 -12.46
CA LYS A 1084 -10.05 13.16 -11.60
C LYS A 1084 -9.02 12.46 -10.70
N GLU A 1085 -7.89 12.02 -11.25
CA GLU A 1085 -6.81 11.37 -10.46
C GLU A 1085 -6.15 12.34 -9.47
N GLN A 1086 -5.86 13.58 -9.86
CA GLN A 1086 -5.31 14.63 -8.99
C GLN A 1086 -6.26 14.96 -7.83
N THR A 1087 -7.57 15.07 -8.12
CA THR A 1087 -8.59 15.34 -7.09
C THR A 1087 -8.68 14.21 -6.07
N PHE A 1088 -8.63 12.95 -6.54
CA PHE A 1088 -8.62 11.77 -5.67
C PHE A 1088 -7.34 11.71 -4.82
N GLY A 1089 -6.18 11.81 -5.46
CA GLY A 1089 -4.85 11.73 -4.83
C GLY A 1089 -4.48 12.91 -3.94
N THR A 1090 -5.31 13.94 -3.83
CA THR A 1090 -5.08 15.10 -2.95
C THR A 1090 -6.25 15.38 -2.01
N LEU A 1091 -7.39 15.86 -2.51
CA LEU A 1091 -8.52 16.28 -1.67
C LEU A 1091 -9.17 15.11 -0.93
N PHE A 1092 -9.44 14.01 -1.63
CA PHE A 1092 -10.02 12.81 -1.03
C PHE A 1092 -9.00 12.07 -0.17
N ALA A 1093 -7.80 11.80 -0.69
CA ALA A 1093 -6.75 11.08 0.03
C ALA A 1093 -6.41 11.72 1.39
N ARG A 1094 -6.39 13.06 1.49
CA ARG A 1094 -6.17 13.80 2.74
C ARG A 1094 -7.28 13.56 3.77
N THR A 1095 -8.55 13.80 3.41
CA THR A 1095 -9.69 13.57 4.32
C THR A 1095 -9.79 12.10 4.73
N LEU A 1096 -9.60 11.19 3.78
CA LEU A 1096 -9.63 9.75 4.04
C LEU A 1096 -8.51 9.29 4.98
N ALA A 1097 -7.32 9.88 4.91
CA ALA A 1097 -6.25 9.58 5.86
C ALA A 1097 -6.61 10.07 7.28
N GLU A 1098 -7.09 11.31 7.40
CA GLU A 1098 -7.48 11.89 8.70
C GLU A 1098 -8.58 11.07 9.40
N ILE A 1099 -9.61 10.62 8.68
CA ILE A 1099 -10.70 9.81 9.26
C ILE A 1099 -10.39 8.30 9.30
N GLY A 1100 -9.19 7.88 8.90
CA GLY A 1100 -8.82 6.46 8.81
C GLY A 1100 -9.64 5.65 7.80
N GLY A 1101 -10.19 6.29 6.76
CA GLY A 1101 -10.87 5.65 5.64
C GLY A 1101 -9.98 5.35 4.42
N LYS A 1102 -8.72 5.83 4.39
CA LYS A 1102 -7.79 5.61 3.27
C LYS A 1102 -7.33 4.15 3.21
N LEU A 1103 -7.30 3.59 1.99
CA LEU A 1103 -6.71 2.29 1.66
C LEU A 1103 -5.45 2.48 0.79
N HIS A 1104 -4.78 1.38 0.44
CA HIS A 1104 -3.73 1.35 -0.57
C HIS A 1104 -4.36 1.28 -1.96
N TYR A 1105 -3.97 2.15 -2.89
CA TYR A 1105 -4.62 2.28 -4.22
C TYR A 1105 -3.62 2.17 -5.38
N GLY A 1106 -2.55 1.36 -5.23
CA GLY A 1106 -1.51 1.25 -6.26
C GLY A 1106 -0.81 2.59 -6.57
N HIS A 1107 -0.75 3.46 -5.56
CA HIS A 1107 0.06 4.69 -5.55
C HIS A 1107 1.51 4.33 -5.14
N PRO A 1108 2.51 5.22 -5.29
CA PRO A 1108 3.91 4.97 -4.94
C PRO A 1108 4.09 5.05 -3.41
N ASP A 1109 3.38 4.18 -2.72
CA ASP A 1109 3.19 4.14 -1.28
C ASP A 1109 4.38 3.41 -0.64
N PHE A 1110 4.79 3.90 0.53
CA PHE A 1110 5.77 3.22 1.37
C PHE A 1110 5.03 2.27 2.30
N LEU A 1111 5.59 1.08 2.50
CA LEU A 1111 5.05 -0.02 3.28
C LEU A 1111 6.05 -0.41 4.38
N ASN A 1112 5.56 -0.65 5.59
CA ASN A 1112 6.36 -1.30 6.64
C ASN A 1112 6.54 -2.77 6.25
N GLY A 1113 7.77 -3.13 5.88
CA GLY A 1113 8.10 -4.44 5.31
C GLY A 1113 7.78 -5.57 6.29
N ILE A 1114 8.17 -5.42 7.56
CA ILE A 1114 7.92 -6.42 8.61
C ILE A 1114 6.42 -6.56 8.87
N PHE A 1115 5.68 -5.45 8.97
CA PHE A 1115 4.24 -5.50 9.23
C PHE A 1115 3.47 -6.21 8.12
N MET A 1116 3.79 -5.92 6.86
CA MET A 1116 3.07 -6.45 5.69
C MET A 1116 3.46 -7.90 5.36
N THR A 1117 4.76 -8.23 5.37
CA THR A 1117 5.25 -9.58 5.03
C THR A 1117 4.78 -10.65 6.01
N THR A 1118 4.67 -10.30 7.30
CA THR A 1118 4.12 -11.17 8.35
C THR A 1118 2.60 -11.33 8.28
N ARG A 1119 1.91 -10.63 7.35
CA ARG A 1119 0.43 -10.56 7.25
C ARG A 1119 -0.12 -10.87 5.85
N GLY A 1120 0.66 -11.51 5.00
CA GLY A 1120 0.23 -11.92 3.66
C GLY A 1120 0.83 -11.13 2.51
N GLY A 1121 1.81 -10.26 2.76
CA GLY A 1121 2.58 -9.58 1.71
C GLY A 1121 1.97 -8.25 1.24
N LEU A 1122 2.43 -7.81 0.07
CA LEU A 1122 2.16 -6.47 -0.48
C LEU A 1122 0.90 -6.43 -1.35
N SER A 1123 0.45 -7.60 -1.83
CA SER A 1123 -0.69 -7.79 -2.71
C SER A 1123 -1.33 -9.16 -2.44
N LYS A 1124 -2.52 -9.42 -3.00
CA LYS A 1124 -3.28 -10.65 -2.72
C LYS A 1124 -3.58 -11.45 -3.98
N ALA A 1125 -2.92 -12.59 -4.19
CA ALA A 1125 -3.00 -13.32 -5.45
C ALA A 1125 -4.13 -14.36 -5.52
N GLN A 1126 -5.35 -13.99 -5.94
CA GLN A 1126 -6.37 -15.00 -6.34
C GLN A 1126 -7.02 -14.66 -7.68
N ARG A 1127 -6.73 -15.52 -8.67
CA ARG A 1127 -7.02 -15.29 -10.08
C ARG A 1127 -8.50 -14.97 -10.35
N GLY A 1128 -8.79 -13.75 -10.79
CA GLY A 1128 -10.15 -13.29 -11.13
C GLY A 1128 -11.10 -13.10 -9.94
N LEU A 1129 -10.55 -12.90 -8.73
CA LEU A 1129 -11.26 -12.34 -7.57
C LEU A 1129 -10.53 -11.10 -7.02
N HIS A 1130 -9.21 -11.05 -7.19
CA HIS A 1130 -8.37 -9.95 -6.71
C HIS A 1130 -7.75 -9.18 -7.89
N LEU A 1131 -8.56 -8.76 -8.88
CA LEU A 1131 -8.11 -7.96 -10.04
C LEU A 1131 -7.46 -6.61 -9.66
N ASN A 1132 -7.84 -6.07 -8.49
CA ASN A 1132 -7.24 -4.89 -7.86
C ASN A 1132 -6.51 -5.36 -6.59
N GLU A 1133 -5.40 -6.07 -6.74
CA GLU A 1133 -4.67 -6.78 -5.68
C GLU A 1133 -4.17 -5.86 -4.55
N ASP A 1134 -3.80 -4.62 -4.90
CA ASP A 1134 -3.19 -3.63 -4.00
C ASP A 1134 -4.19 -3.19 -2.89
N ILE A 1135 -5.48 -3.04 -3.23
CA ILE A 1135 -6.50 -2.55 -2.27
C ILE A 1135 -6.80 -3.57 -1.16
N TYR A 1136 -6.67 -4.87 -1.46
CA TYR A 1136 -6.83 -5.93 -0.48
C TYR A 1136 -5.72 -5.92 0.58
N ALA A 1137 -4.49 -5.55 0.21
CA ALA A 1137 -3.42 -5.35 1.17
C ALA A 1137 -3.72 -4.20 2.14
N GLY A 1138 -4.29 -3.10 1.63
CA GLY A 1138 -4.79 -1.99 2.46
C GLY A 1138 -5.92 -2.40 3.41
N MET A 1139 -6.91 -3.17 2.94
CA MET A 1139 -8.01 -3.67 3.77
C MET A 1139 -7.51 -4.60 4.88
N ASN A 1140 -6.61 -5.52 4.53
CA ASN A 1140 -5.97 -6.47 5.44
C ASN A 1140 -5.18 -5.73 6.55
N ALA A 1141 -4.38 -4.73 6.16
CA ALA A 1141 -3.64 -3.89 7.11
C ALA A 1141 -4.58 -3.23 8.15
N ILE A 1142 -5.67 -2.61 7.70
CA ILE A 1142 -6.66 -1.98 8.60
C ILE A 1142 -7.36 -3.01 9.51
N CYS A 1143 -7.73 -4.18 8.98
CA CYS A 1143 -8.42 -5.22 9.75
C CYS A 1143 -7.55 -5.84 10.87
N ARG A 1144 -6.22 -5.84 10.69
CA ARG A 1144 -5.22 -6.41 11.62
C ARG A 1144 -4.52 -5.39 12.53
N GLY A 1145 -4.94 -4.11 12.49
CA GLY A 1145 -4.49 -3.05 13.40
C GLY A 1145 -3.43 -2.09 12.87
N GLY A 1146 -3.17 -2.10 11.57
CA GLY A 1146 -2.32 -1.10 10.92
C GLY A 1146 -3.08 0.20 10.62
N LYS A 1147 -2.40 1.34 10.80
CA LYS A 1147 -2.85 2.66 10.36
C LYS A 1147 -2.30 2.97 8.96
N ILE A 1148 -3.07 3.69 8.14
CA ILE A 1148 -2.66 4.15 6.80
C ILE A 1148 -2.62 5.68 6.83
N LYS A 1149 -1.44 6.26 6.57
CA LYS A 1149 -1.20 7.71 6.49
C LYS A 1149 -1.23 8.20 5.03
N HIS A 1150 -1.23 9.53 4.85
CA HIS A 1150 -0.98 10.17 3.58
C HIS A 1150 0.04 11.31 3.75
N SER A 1151 1.13 11.27 2.97
CA SER A 1151 2.04 12.41 2.84
C SER A 1151 1.55 13.33 1.72
N ASP A 1152 1.26 14.58 2.08
CA ASP A 1152 0.82 15.63 1.15
C ASP A 1152 2.00 16.38 0.50
N TYR A 1153 3.21 16.21 1.03
CA TYR A 1153 4.43 16.94 0.66
C TYR A 1153 5.38 16.14 -0.25
N TYR A 1154 5.08 14.87 -0.54
CA TYR A 1154 5.88 14.02 -1.42
C TYR A 1154 5.03 13.53 -2.61
N GLN A 1155 5.56 13.65 -3.82
CA GLN A 1155 4.85 13.31 -5.06
C GLN A 1155 5.75 12.58 -6.07
N CYS A 1156 5.18 11.60 -6.76
CA CYS A 1156 5.79 10.96 -7.94
C CYS A 1156 5.03 11.32 -9.22
N GLY A 1157 5.71 11.27 -10.36
CA GLY A 1157 5.08 11.29 -11.67
C GLY A 1157 4.48 9.92 -12.02
N LYS A 1158 3.42 9.90 -12.82
CA LYS A 1158 2.82 8.68 -13.40
C LYS A 1158 2.44 8.91 -14.86
N GLY A 1159 2.86 7.99 -15.72
CA GLY A 1159 2.43 7.98 -17.12
C GLY A 1159 1.06 7.35 -17.27
N ARG A 1160 0.16 8.01 -18.00
CA ARG A 1160 -1.12 7.44 -18.43
C ARG A 1160 -1.23 7.52 -19.95
N ASP A 1161 -1.68 6.45 -20.58
CA ASP A 1161 -2.23 6.54 -21.93
C ASP A 1161 -3.64 7.12 -21.82
N LEU A 1162 -3.81 8.33 -22.35
CA LEU A 1162 -5.04 9.12 -22.26
C LEU A 1162 -5.88 9.04 -23.55
N GLY A 1163 -5.60 8.07 -24.43
CA GLY A 1163 -6.51 7.72 -25.52
C GLY A 1163 -7.86 7.21 -25.01
N PHE A 1164 -8.96 7.55 -25.70
CA PHE A 1164 -10.33 7.19 -25.28
C PHE A 1164 -10.51 5.69 -25.00
N GLY A 1165 -9.97 4.82 -25.85
CA GLY A 1165 -10.03 3.35 -25.65
C GLY A 1165 -9.28 2.89 -24.39
N SER A 1166 -8.16 3.53 -24.07
CA SER A 1166 -7.33 3.22 -22.89
C SER A 1166 -8.00 3.74 -21.61
N ILE A 1167 -8.62 4.91 -21.65
CA ILE A 1167 -9.47 5.43 -20.56
C ILE A 1167 -10.68 4.50 -20.32
N LEU A 1168 -11.37 4.05 -21.36
CA LEU A 1168 -12.51 3.13 -21.25
C LEU A 1168 -12.10 1.75 -20.70
N ASN A 1169 -10.94 1.22 -21.11
CA ASN A 1169 -10.39 -0.01 -20.54
C ASN A 1169 -10.01 0.17 -19.07
N PHE A 1170 -9.47 1.33 -18.69
CA PHE A 1170 -9.12 1.65 -17.30
C PHE A 1170 -10.37 1.76 -16.40
N THR A 1171 -11.41 2.48 -16.82
CA THR A 1171 -12.68 2.57 -16.06
C THR A 1171 -13.38 1.23 -15.98
N THR A 1172 -13.36 0.43 -17.06
CA THR A 1172 -13.89 -0.94 -17.06
C THR A 1172 -13.12 -1.85 -16.11
N LYS A 1173 -11.79 -1.77 -16.04
CA LYS A 1173 -10.98 -2.52 -15.05
C LYS A 1173 -11.36 -2.12 -13.62
N ILE A 1174 -11.49 -0.82 -13.33
CA ILE A 1174 -11.89 -0.31 -12.01
C ILE A 1174 -13.27 -0.86 -11.62
N GLY A 1175 -14.28 -0.69 -12.48
CA GLY A 1175 -15.65 -1.13 -12.23
C GLY A 1175 -15.77 -2.66 -12.07
N ALA A 1176 -15.08 -3.43 -12.90
CA ALA A 1176 -15.00 -4.89 -12.77
C ALA A 1176 -14.35 -5.32 -11.44
N GLY A 1177 -13.21 -4.70 -11.09
CA GLY A 1177 -12.53 -4.94 -9.82
C GLY A 1177 -13.37 -4.57 -8.60
N MET A 1178 -14.29 -3.60 -8.69
CA MET A 1178 -15.26 -3.27 -7.63
C MET A 1178 -16.40 -4.28 -7.54
N GLY A 1179 -16.88 -4.76 -8.68
CA GLY A 1179 -17.81 -5.89 -8.75
C GLY A 1179 -17.26 -7.15 -8.08
N GLU A 1180 -15.96 -7.43 -8.23
CA GLU A 1180 -15.27 -8.54 -7.53
C GLU A 1180 -15.09 -8.27 -6.04
N GLN A 1181 -14.61 -7.08 -5.68
CA GLN A 1181 -14.43 -6.63 -4.29
C GLN A 1181 -15.70 -6.75 -3.45
N LEU A 1182 -16.86 -6.41 -4.00
CA LEU A 1182 -18.16 -6.56 -3.32
C LEU A 1182 -18.46 -8.00 -2.86
N LEU A 1183 -17.92 -9.00 -3.57
CA LEU A 1183 -18.09 -10.43 -3.29
C LEU A 1183 -17.06 -10.95 -2.28
N SER A 1184 -16.02 -10.17 -1.96
CA SER A 1184 -14.94 -10.57 -1.08
C SER A 1184 -15.35 -10.69 0.39
N ARG A 1185 -14.54 -11.40 1.17
CA ARG A 1185 -14.72 -11.54 2.62
C ARG A 1185 -14.30 -10.27 3.37
N GLU A 1186 -13.34 -9.53 2.83
CA GLU A 1186 -12.85 -8.25 3.36
C GLU A 1186 -13.97 -7.19 3.37
N TYR A 1187 -14.71 -7.06 2.27
CA TYR A 1187 -15.89 -6.19 2.20
C TYR A 1187 -16.98 -6.58 3.20
N TYR A 1188 -17.19 -7.88 3.40
CA TYR A 1188 -18.11 -8.37 4.43
C TYR A 1188 -17.65 -7.99 5.85
N TYR A 1189 -16.37 -8.17 6.20
CA TYR A 1189 -15.87 -7.77 7.52
C TYR A 1189 -15.92 -6.26 7.72
N LEU A 1190 -15.44 -5.46 6.76
CA LEU A 1190 -15.49 -4.00 6.84
C LEU A 1190 -16.93 -3.48 6.96
N GLY A 1191 -17.83 -3.93 6.07
CA GLY A 1191 -19.24 -3.55 6.09
C GLY A 1191 -19.96 -3.92 7.39
N THR A 1192 -19.74 -5.14 7.90
CA THR A 1192 -20.45 -5.68 9.07
C THR A 1192 -19.79 -5.42 10.43
N GLN A 1193 -18.59 -4.83 10.48
CA GLN A 1193 -17.83 -4.61 11.73
C GLN A 1193 -17.33 -3.17 11.94
N LEU A 1194 -17.14 -2.35 10.89
CA LEU A 1194 -16.63 -0.97 11.06
C LEU A 1194 -17.56 -0.08 11.91
N PRO A 1195 -17.00 0.85 12.71
CA PRO A 1195 -17.73 1.98 13.30
C PRO A 1195 -18.51 2.78 12.26
N MET A 1196 -19.57 3.46 12.68
CA MET A 1196 -20.56 4.02 11.74
C MET A 1196 -20.00 5.09 10.81
N ASP A 1197 -19.19 6.00 11.35
CA ASP A 1197 -18.54 7.08 10.62
C ASP A 1197 -17.55 6.53 9.57
N ARG A 1198 -16.69 5.59 9.97
CA ARG A 1198 -15.73 4.95 9.05
C ARG A 1198 -16.42 4.03 8.02
N PHE A 1199 -17.54 3.41 8.39
CA PHE A 1199 -18.37 2.62 7.47
C PHE A 1199 -18.97 3.48 6.35
N LEU A 1200 -19.49 4.67 6.67
CA LEU A 1200 -20.01 5.60 5.67
C LEU A 1200 -18.89 6.09 4.75
N SER A 1201 -17.75 6.51 5.32
CA SER A 1201 -16.57 6.90 4.54
C SER A 1201 -16.07 5.79 3.62
N PHE A 1202 -16.03 4.54 4.10
CA PHE A 1202 -15.70 3.38 3.27
C PHE A 1202 -16.70 3.20 2.11
N PHE A 1203 -18.00 3.22 2.38
CA PHE A 1203 -19.04 3.08 1.35
C PHE A 1203 -18.91 4.17 0.27
N TYR A 1204 -19.01 5.45 0.65
CA TYR A 1204 -19.05 6.54 -0.32
C TYR A 1204 -17.73 6.77 -1.04
N ALA A 1205 -16.56 6.51 -0.41
CA ALA A 1205 -15.26 6.73 -1.04
C ALA A 1205 -14.73 5.55 -1.88
N THR A 1206 -15.11 4.31 -1.57
CA THR A 1206 -14.51 3.11 -2.19
C THR A 1206 -15.51 2.18 -2.85
N SER A 1207 -16.79 2.24 -2.47
CA SER A 1207 -17.84 1.34 -2.98
C SER A 1207 -18.79 2.00 -3.98
N TRP A 1208 -18.86 3.34 -4.00
CA TRP A 1208 -19.74 4.11 -4.91
C TRP A 1208 -19.00 5.11 -5.80
N PHE A 1209 -18.03 5.86 -5.26
CA PHE A 1209 -17.28 6.91 -5.99
C PHE A 1209 -16.77 6.53 -7.39
N PRO A 1210 -16.29 5.29 -7.67
CA PRO A 1210 -15.69 4.95 -8.95
C PRO A 1210 -16.59 4.07 -9.85
N SER A 1211 -17.86 3.85 -9.45
CA SER A 1211 -18.92 3.39 -10.36
C SER A 1211 -19.56 4.52 -11.18
N GLU A 1212 -19.15 5.77 -10.90
CA GLU A 1212 -19.38 7.01 -11.67
C GLU A 1212 -18.05 7.57 -12.19
#